data_AF-A0A1F8SDX8-F1
#
_entry.id   AF-A0A1F8SDX8-F1
#
_cell.length_a   1.000
_cell.length_b   1.000
_cell.length_c   1.000
_cell.angle_alpha   90.00
_cell.angle_beta   90.00
_cell.angle_gamma   90.00
#
_symmetry.space_group_name_H-M   'P 1'
#
loop_
_entity.id
_entity.type
_entity.pdbx_description
1 polymer ?
#
loop_
_entity_poly.entity_id
_entity_poly.type
_entity_poly.pdbx_seq_one_letter_code
_entity_poly.pdbx_strand_id
1 'polypeptide(L)'
;MKRSRSRALALASAVALLAMLVPPAAAAPSSSGKPTADRAIMYAADGMRPDLMERFVAEGAMPTYAELLATGVAGDNGLVQAFPPNTGVGWYTLATGTWPGEHGSTNNTFHRTGEGNFNNRTGLGTSILQADTLQQAAERAGLKVASVEWVGSRTHNLSGPVIDFRNFFSTRGVLASPLNATEQAGAAAFGLSYQVAAFAPAAGWTGVPTGDDTASPPLQTTLTVATTFAAQNPTRVYDLYLYDSVADGTSAYDRVLLTRTGVGKDGAQAAANVGVGDWFDIRLEGADGLIGSRAGQTAGFYVKLIDLAGSAGAVSSFKLYFTSVARAIASCACDPNFESTLVDRFPTSTAADFAPLEAGIVDEDTYVEQGLMWADFHWAALEYILTTVQPDTDLLFLGSPVTDEFQHQFLALTVPMDMDGNPNPYYDDATNDDVADGRLAIREGYLRSAYEEADETLGLGLGLMGGLDDTAVFAASDHGFAPQWYAVNSSKALADLGYGPEQGNCRAVAATLVKECHAGGTVQLYIDLAGRDPGGSNAPQVAAADYESVRQNLVSYFTSLDDPNLPGQQQVVDRVLLKEQLRDVDGSDSLHPNRSGDVVVVFRPPYQSDAATPGQLVSFSQFFGQHGYMPDLVDLDASVNMHGTFLAAGPGIRHRDDVAGVRAIDVAPTLAYLMGFPGPQSARGRILTEITTGPSVKLATILQISDYHGQLVPLSEAADTLSGGGASNPTFAIGGSAFLKPWFDWYRSSAEAPNGVLTVAGGDSIGATPPISNFFGDTPTIELMNLMGFTSDGVGNHNFDAGQAYFRNTIVPLADYPFFSANIVDPATGRTPAEWRPSGVFAFDGFKLGIVGFSNSDLETLIFPGNLDPFEVTDAAPAINAEAARLRAKSKVAAVVAIGHEGATAGSFNDPTGPLPDLADDLLGVDVALGDHTNFQTIDVRPNGVLIAENLSKGIRFVRTRLVIDPATKTVLYKTADWHRPWAIGVTPDPTIQSRINELNAALTPILGTVIGSSNVFIPRADSCGRSDGRLCESLVGNVTTDAMRAKYASIGVDFAITNSGGLRADLTCPSPDNPSDFCPPYTPPPYLITRGQVLGVLPFGNVVVTLDVNGAELKTMLENGVSSMPGANGRFPQVSGLCFTYDIEAAVGSRVTGAVVQGADGSCTGAPVNLTAAATYQIAENDFMASGGDGYPNFVSRMTTQDIMDQVLADYVAANSPLGPSIQGRIVCTDPNPGSGSNCPVQAP
;
A
#
# COMPACT_ATOMS: atom_id res chain seq x y z
N MET A 1 -33.07 56.25 69.28
CA MET A 1 -34.38 56.02 68.66
C MET A 1 -34.20 55.82 67.16
N LYS A 2 -34.82 54.76 66.62
CA LYS A 2 -35.40 54.61 65.26
C LYS A 2 -34.52 54.96 64.06
N ARG A 3 -34.04 53.94 63.34
CA ARG A 3 -34.67 53.28 62.16
C ARG A 3 -34.22 53.96 60.85
N SER A 4 -33.38 53.25 60.10
CA SER A 4 -33.49 53.08 58.65
C SER A 4 -32.31 52.22 58.19
N ARG A 5 -32.57 50.97 57.79
CA ARG A 5 -31.60 50.07 57.16
C ARG A 5 -32.13 49.74 55.78
N SER A 6 -31.38 50.04 54.74
CA SER A 6 -30.76 49.03 53.86
C SER A 6 -30.13 49.67 52.61
N ARG A 7 -28.96 49.12 52.26
CA ARG A 7 -28.08 49.36 51.09
C ARG A 7 -27.11 50.55 51.20
N ALA A 8 -25.85 50.25 51.51
CA ALA A 8 -24.68 50.64 50.71
C ALA A 8 -23.42 49.93 51.21
N LEU A 9 -22.56 49.62 50.24
CA LEU A 9 -21.24 48.98 50.23
C LEU A 9 -20.36 49.14 51.48
N ALA A 10 -19.57 48.10 51.77
CA ALA A 10 -18.18 48.28 52.16
C ALA A 10 -17.32 47.09 51.68
N LEU A 11 -16.36 47.45 50.84
CA LEU A 11 -15.25 46.65 50.34
C LEU A 11 -14.18 46.47 51.42
N ALA A 12 -13.38 45.42 51.24
CA ALA A 12 -12.00 45.22 51.71
C ALA A 12 -11.75 44.48 53.04
N SER A 13 -10.78 43.56 52.91
CA SER A 13 -9.93 42.92 53.92
C SER A 13 -10.36 41.55 54.46
N ALA A 14 -9.88 40.49 53.79
CA ALA A 14 -9.44 39.26 54.44
C ALA A 14 -8.47 38.49 53.51
N VAL A 15 -7.19 38.83 53.59
CA VAL A 15 -6.07 38.01 53.10
C VAL A 15 -5.51 37.25 54.31
N ALA A 16 -5.13 35.99 54.06
CA ALA A 16 -4.38 35.07 54.92
C ALA A 16 -5.17 34.34 56.03
N LEU A 17 -5.73 33.17 55.67
CA LEU A 17 -5.52 31.88 56.35
C LEU A 17 -6.46 30.84 55.68
N LEU A 18 -5.99 30.07 54.71
CA LEU A 18 -6.56 28.77 54.31
C LEU A 18 -5.62 28.09 53.31
N ALA A 19 -4.56 27.50 53.85
CA ALA A 19 -3.86 26.38 53.22
C ALA A 19 -4.38 25.10 53.87
N MET A 20 -4.54 24.05 53.06
CA MET A 20 -4.99 22.68 53.39
C MET A 20 -6.51 22.45 53.42
N LEU A 21 -7.04 22.08 52.25
CA LEU A 21 -7.96 20.95 52.00
C LEU A 21 -8.48 21.08 50.55
N VAL A 22 -7.63 20.72 49.58
CA VAL A 22 -8.10 20.41 48.23
C VAL A 22 -8.66 18.99 48.32
N PRO A 23 -9.97 18.76 48.11
CA PRO A 23 -10.45 17.40 47.94
C PRO A 23 -9.78 16.82 46.69
N PRO A 24 -9.39 15.54 46.67
CA PRO A 24 -8.89 14.95 45.45
C PRO A 24 -9.94 15.18 44.36
N ALA A 25 -9.51 15.64 43.19
CA ALA A 25 -10.35 15.66 42.01
C ALA A 25 -10.94 14.24 41.88
N ALA A 26 -12.24 14.11 42.07
CA ALA A 26 -12.92 12.88 41.77
C ALA A 26 -12.65 12.61 40.29
N ALA A 27 -11.94 11.52 40.00
CA ALA A 27 -11.78 11.01 38.66
C ALA A 27 -13.16 11.03 37.98
N ALA A 28 -13.23 11.63 36.80
CA ALA A 28 -14.41 11.49 35.96
C ALA A 28 -14.68 9.98 35.81
N PRO A 29 -15.91 9.50 36.03
CA PRO A 29 -16.20 8.09 35.81
C PRO A 29 -15.92 7.78 34.33
N SER A 30 -15.04 6.81 34.08
CA SER A 30 -14.83 6.23 32.76
C SER A 30 -16.14 5.57 32.33
N SER A 31 -16.79 6.14 31.33
CA SER A 31 -18.03 5.60 30.78
C SER A 31 -18.11 5.75 29.26
N SER A 32 -16.99 5.60 28.54
CA SER A 32 -17.10 5.17 27.15
C SER A 32 -17.61 3.73 27.21
N GLY A 33 -18.85 3.47 26.81
CA GLY A 33 -19.40 2.11 26.75
C GLY A 33 -18.74 1.22 25.69
N LYS A 34 -17.49 1.51 25.30
CA LYS A 34 -16.70 0.81 24.30
C LYS A 34 -15.74 -0.17 25.00
N PRO A 35 -15.51 -1.38 24.47
CA PRO A 35 -14.36 -2.20 24.90
C PRO A 35 -13.06 -1.44 24.60
N THR A 36 -12.25 -1.20 25.63
CA THR A 36 -11.00 -0.47 25.51
C THR A 36 -9.84 -1.29 26.06
N ALA A 37 -8.74 -1.29 25.33
CA ALA A 37 -7.42 -1.68 25.82
C ALA A 37 -6.48 -0.49 25.68
N ASP A 38 -5.85 -0.09 26.78
CA ASP A 38 -4.85 1.00 26.76
C ASP A 38 -3.52 0.51 26.19
N ARG A 39 -3.23 -0.79 26.36
CA ARG A 39 -2.03 -1.47 25.86
C ARG A 39 -2.40 -2.73 25.09
N ALA A 40 -1.67 -3.02 24.02
CA ALA A 40 -1.84 -4.26 23.29
C ALA A 40 -0.55 -4.82 22.67
N ILE A 41 -0.55 -6.12 22.44
CA ILE A 41 0.46 -6.86 21.68
C ILE A 41 -0.22 -7.45 20.43
N MET A 42 0.32 -7.13 19.27
CA MET A 42 0.11 -7.89 18.04
C MET A 42 1.30 -8.84 17.87
N TYR A 43 1.07 -10.13 18.11
CA TYR A 43 2.07 -11.17 18.02
C TYR A 43 1.84 -12.06 16.80
N ALA A 44 2.90 -12.41 16.10
CA ALA A 44 2.84 -13.45 15.07
C ALA A 44 4.03 -14.41 15.17
N ALA A 45 3.75 -15.71 15.18
CA ALA A 45 4.76 -16.75 15.03
C ALA A 45 4.69 -17.28 13.59
N ASP A 46 5.79 -17.16 12.85
CA ASP A 46 5.86 -17.45 11.41
C ASP A 46 5.48 -18.91 11.13
N GLY A 47 4.45 -19.14 10.31
CA GLY A 47 4.00 -20.50 9.98
C GLY A 47 3.39 -21.32 11.13
N MET A 48 3.02 -20.72 12.28
CA MET A 48 2.43 -21.46 13.41
C MET A 48 1.02 -21.98 13.07
N ARG A 49 0.89 -23.30 13.03
CA ARG A 49 -0.37 -24.00 12.76
C ARG A 49 -1.25 -24.11 14.00
N PRO A 50 -2.57 -23.91 13.88
CA PRO A 50 -3.48 -24.00 15.02
C PRO A 50 -3.53 -25.41 15.63
N ASP A 51 -3.52 -26.46 14.79
CA ASP A 51 -3.62 -27.85 15.26
C ASP A 51 -2.38 -28.34 16.03
N LEU A 52 -1.18 -27.88 15.62
CA LEU A 52 0.06 -28.19 16.34
C LEU A 52 0.19 -27.38 17.63
N MET A 53 -0.22 -26.10 17.60
CA MET A 53 -0.27 -25.26 18.80
C MET A 53 -1.20 -25.88 19.84
N GLU A 54 -2.42 -26.27 19.47
CA GLU A 54 -3.37 -26.90 20.39
C GLU A 54 -2.85 -28.23 20.96
N ARG A 55 -2.20 -29.05 20.11
CA ARG A 55 -1.53 -30.28 20.55
C ARG A 55 -0.47 -29.99 21.61
N PHE A 56 0.44 -29.05 21.35
CA PHE A 56 1.54 -28.73 22.28
C PHE A 56 1.08 -28.01 23.55
N VAL A 57 0.00 -27.22 23.48
CA VAL A 57 -0.73 -26.74 24.67
C VAL A 57 -1.24 -27.92 25.50
N ALA A 58 -1.90 -28.91 24.88
CA ALA A 58 -2.43 -30.07 25.58
C ALA A 58 -1.33 -30.95 26.20
N GLU A 59 -0.13 -30.97 25.60
CA GLU A 59 1.07 -31.61 26.13
C GLU A 59 1.75 -30.80 27.26
N GLY A 60 1.34 -29.54 27.46
CA GLY A 60 1.85 -28.64 28.50
C GLY A 60 3.12 -27.87 28.14
N ALA A 61 3.45 -27.80 26.85
CA ALA A 61 4.66 -27.14 26.34
C ALA A 61 4.49 -25.62 26.12
N MET A 62 3.25 -25.16 25.92
CA MET A 62 2.95 -23.76 25.59
C MET A 62 2.05 -23.10 26.65
N PRO A 63 2.59 -22.77 27.84
CA PRO A 63 1.80 -22.24 28.95
C PRO A 63 1.15 -20.87 28.68
N THR A 64 1.79 -20.00 27.88
CA THR A 64 1.23 -18.69 27.54
C THR A 64 0.01 -18.83 26.65
N TYR A 65 0.09 -19.64 25.59
CA TYR A 65 -1.04 -19.96 24.73
C TYR A 65 -2.15 -20.73 25.46
N ALA A 66 -1.80 -21.60 26.42
CA ALA A 66 -2.77 -22.25 27.29
C ALA A 66 -3.61 -21.22 28.08
N GLU A 67 -2.98 -20.16 28.60
CA GLU A 67 -3.66 -19.07 29.29
C GLU A 67 -4.56 -18.26 28.33
N LEU A 68 -4.09 -17.97 27.12
CA LEU A 68 -4.87 -17.28 26.08
C LEU A 68 -6.12 -18.09 25.69
N LEU A 69 -6.00 -19.41 25.47
CA LEU A 69 -7.14 -20.30 25.19
C LEU A 69 -8.13 -20.33 26.36
N ALA A 70 -7.63 -20.36 27.60
CA ALA A 70 -8.46 -20.45 28.79
C ALA A 70 -9.24 -19.16 29.12
N THR A 71 -8.75 -18.00 28.66
CA THR A 71 -9.28 -16.68 29.06
C THR A 71 -9.81 -15.85 27.89
N GLY A 72 -9.44 -16.21 26.66
CA GLY A 72 -9.72 -15.46 25.45
C GLY A 72 -10.71 -16.16 24.53
N VAL A 73 -10.47 -16.00 23.23
CA VAL A 73 -11.22 -16.57 22.13
C VAL A 73 -10.28 -16.91 20.98
N ALA A 74 -10.48 -18.06 20.37
CA ALA A 74 -9.73 -18.50 19.18
C ALA A 74 -10.60 -18.42 17.91
N GLY A 75 -9.94 -18.54 16.76
CA GLY A 75 -10.61 -18.82 15.49
C GLY A 75 -10.89 -20.32 15.37
N ASP A 76 -12.05 -20.70 14.80
CA ASP A 76 -12.37 -22.11 14.51
C ASP A 76 -11.41 -22.65 13.45
N ASN A 77 -10.42 -23.46 13.89
CA ASN A 77 -9.21 -23.80 13.14
C ASN A 77 -8.43 -22.56 12.67
N GLY A 78 -8.25 -21.57 13.54
CA GLY A 78 -7.43 -20.39 13.27
C GLY A 78 -8.07 -19.38 12.31
N LEU A 79 -7.25 -18.78 11.44
CA LEU A 79 -7.66 -17.80 10.45
C LEU A 79 -7.26 -18.18 9.03
N VAL A 80 -8.06 -17.74 8.05
CA VAL A 80 -7.78 -17.88 6.62
C VAL A 80 -6.84 -16.76 6.16
N GLN A 81 -5.83 -17.13 5.38
CA GLN A 81 -4.74 -16.27 4.94
C GLN A 81 -4.97 -15.68 3.55
N ALA A 82 -4.16 -14.68 3.20
CA ALA A 82 -4.10 -14.19 1.82
C ALA A 82 -3.48 -15.24 0.89
N PHE A 83 -3.87 -15.23 -0.39
CA PHE A 83 -3.26 -16.07 -1.42
C PHE A 83 -2.11 -15.35 -2.15
N PRO A 84 -0.97 -16.02 -2.42
CA PRO A 84 -0.54 -17.25 -1.78
C PRO A 84 -0.14 -16.99 -0.31
N PRO A 85 -0.37 -17.95 0.60
CA PRO A 85 -0.04 -17.84 2.02
C PRO A 85 1.47 -18.03 2.22
N ASN A 86 2.22 -16.98 1.88
CA ASN A 86 3.68 -16.91 1.96
C ASN A 86 4.11 -15.74 2.86
N THR A 87 5.27 -15.83 3.51
CA THR A 87 5.79 -14.83 4.45
C THR A 87 5.66 -13.38 3.98
N GLY A 88 6.16 -13.06 2.79
CA GLY A 88 6.12 -11.71 2.23
C GLY A 88 4.71 -11.18 1.96
N VAL A 89 3.69 -12.04 1.99
CA VAL A 89 2.28 -11.71 1.80
C VAL A 89 1.56 -11.65 3.15
N GLY A 90 1.70 -12.68 3.98
CA GLY A 90 0.96 -12.85 5.25
C GLY A 90 1.23 -11.73 6.25
N TRP A 91 2.51 -11.39 6.48
CA TRP A 91 2.89 -10.35 7.44
C TRP A 91 2.32 -8.96 7.10
N TYR A 92 2.32 -8.57 5.83
CA TYR A 92 1.68 -7.34 5.39
C TYR A 92 0.16 -7.42 5.42
N THR A 93 -0.43 -8.59 5.15
CA THR A 93 -1.88 -8.79 5.27
C THR A 93 -2.34 -8.54 6.71
N LEU A 94 -1.65 -9.11 7.70
CA LEU A 94 -1.91 -8.89 9.13
C LEU A 94 -1.70 -7.43 9.54
N ALA A 95 -0.60 -6.80 9.09
CA ALA A 95 -0.26 -5.44 9.49
C ALA A 95 -1.18 -4.37 8.87
N THR A 96 -1.66 -4.57 7.65
CA THR A 96 -2.46 -3.57 6.91
C THR A 96 -3.96 -3.81 7.01
N GLY A 97 -4.38 -5.05 7.28
CA GLY A 97 -5.78 -5.43 7.20
C GLY A 97 -6.34 -5.42 5.76
N THR A 98 -5.50 -5.55 4.74
CA THR A 98 -5.91 -5.64 3.33
C THR A 98 -5.19 -6.76 2.58
N TRP A 99 -5.60 -7.00 1.33
CA TRP A 99 -5.12 -8.10 0.48
C TRP A 99 -3.96 -7.68 -0.44
N PRO A 100 -3.23 -8.64 -1.06
CA PRO A 100 -2.11 -8.37 -1.96
C PRO A 100 -2.41 -7.43 -3.13
N GLY A 101 -3.64 -7.46 -3.64
CA GLY A 101 -4.10 -6.57 -4.69
C GLY A 101 -4.06 -5.08 -4.30
N GLU A 102 -3.97 -4.76 -3.01
CA GLU A 102 -3.95 -3.40 -2.47
C GLU A 102 -2.65 -3.06 -1.73
N HIS A 103 -2.13 -3.94 -0.86
CA HIS A 103 -0.83 -3.69 -0.19
C HIS A 103 0.38 -3.94 -1.10
N GLY A 104 0.18 -4.64 -2.23
CA GLY A 104 1.14 -4.71 -3.34
C GLY A 104 2.23 -5.78 -3.21
N SER A 105 2.26 -6.58 -2.14
CA SER A 105 3.17 -7.73 -2.05
C SER A 105 2.42 -8.98 -2.46
N THR A 106 2.74 -9.52 -3.64
CA THR A 106 1.98 -10.61 -4.28
C THR A 106 2.64 -11.98 -4.09
N ASN A 107 3.88 -12.03 -3.62
CA ASN A 107 4.64 -13.25 -3.31
C ASN A 107 5.94 -12.93 -2.54
N ASN A 108 6.66 -13.93 -2.02
CA ASN A 108 8.01 -13.72 -1.45
C ASN A 108 8.99 -13.16 -2.48
N THR A 109 8.89 -13.64 -3.71
CA THR A 109 9.61 -13.10 -4.88
C THR A 109 8.63 -12.91 -6.02
N PHE A 110 8.63 -11.72 -6.63
CA PHE A 110 7.75 -11.39 -7.76
C PHE A 110 8.45 -10.45 -8.75
N HIS A 111 7.79 -10.13 -9.87
CA HIS A 111 8.29 -9.17 -10.85
C HIS A 111 7.27 -8.04 -11.04
N ARG A 112 7.76 -6.82 -11.28
CA ARG A 112 6.91 -5.67 -11.65
C ARG A 112 6.94 -5.47 -13.15
N THR A 113 5.84 -5.82 -13.80
CA THR A 113 5.63 -5.59 -15.23
C THR A 113 5.81 -4.10 -15.55
N GLY A 114 6.57 -3.81 -16.62
CA GLY A 114 6.97 -2.46 -17.03
C GLY A 114 8.35 -1.99 -16.54
N GLU A 115 9.08 -2.80 -15.75
CA GLU A 115 10.45 -2.49 -15.35
C GLU A 115 11.49 -2.79 -16.46
N GLY A 116 12.44 -1.87 -16.66
CA GLY A 116 13.47 -1.90 -17.71
C GLY A 116 14.43 -3.09 -17.71
N ASN A 117 14.50 -3.86 -16.63
CA ASN A 117 15.53 -4.87 -16.41
C ASN A 117 15.01 -6.30 -16.40
N PHE A 118 13.69 -6.51 -16.51
CA PHE A 118 13.03 -7.79 -16.31
C PHE A 118 13.72 -8.56 -15.16
N ASN A 119 13.75 -7.99 -13.95
CA ASN A 119 14.38 -8.60 -12.76
C ASN A 119 13.37 -8.84 -11.63
N ASN A 120 13.75 -9.62 -10.63
CA ASN A 120 12.91 -9.90 -9.48
C ASN A 120 12.86 -8.74 -8.47
N ARG A 121 11.87 -8.82 -7.58
CA ARG A 121 11.69 -8.03 -6.35
C ARG A 121 11.38 -8.99 -5.21
N THR A 122 11.85 -8.65 -4.02
CA THR A 122 11.51 -9.36 -2.78
C THR A 122 10.26 -8.73 -2.17
N GLY A 123 9.31 -9.54 -1.70
CA GLY A 123 8.04 -9.11 -1.07
C GLY A 123 8.22 -8.08 0.04
N LEU A 124 9.27 -8.25 0.85
CA LEU A 124 9.60 -7.40 2.01
C LEU A 124 10.67 -6.34 1.68
N GLY A 125 10.80 -6.02 0.39
CA GLY A 125 11.70 -4.97 -0.09
C GLY A 125 11.16 -3.56 0.14
N THR A 126 12.05 -2.59 0.08
CA THR A 126 11.69 -1.17 0.08
C THR A 126 10.78 -0.84 -1.11
N SER A 127 9.79 0.05 -0.93
CA SER A 127 8.83 0.48 -1.96
C SER A 127 7.86 -0.60 -2.46
N ILE A 128 7.78 -1.75 -1.76
CA ILE A 128 6.78 -2.77 -2.08
C ILE A 128 5.47 -2.48 -1.38
N LEU A 129 5.49 -2.17 -0.08
CA LEU A 129 4.27 -1.89 0.65
C LEU A 129 3.59 -0.61 0.12
N GLN A 130 2.34 -0.74 -0.36
CA GLN A 130 1.53 0.33 -0.94
C GLN A 130 0.33 0.74 -0.07
N ALA A 131 0.12 0.05 1.05
CA ALA A 131 -0.96 0.30 1.99
C ALA A 131 -0.42 0.78 3.35
N ASP A 132 -1.20 1.60 4.04
CA ASP A 132 -0.96 2.02 5.42
C ASP A 132 -1.04 0.81 6.37
N THR A 133 -0.24 0.83 7.43
CA THR A 133 -0.19 -0.24 8.44
C THR A 133 -0.86 0.16 9.74
N LEU A 134 -1.19 -0.82 10.58
CA LEU A 134 -1.73 -0.59 11.92
C LEU A 134 -0.71 0.13 12.82
N GLN A 135 0.59 -0.16 12.66
CA GLN A 135 1.68 0.58 13.32
C GLN A 135 1.61 2.08 12.97
N GLN A 136 1.55 2.41 11.67
CA GLN A 136 1.49 3.79 11.19
C GLN A 136 0.18 4.48 11.61
N ALA A 137 -0.94 3.76 11.60
CA ALA A 137 -2.22 4.26 12.07
C ALA A 137 -2.21 4.59 13.57
N ALA A 138 -1.57 3.74 14.39
CA ALA A 138 -1.39 3.97 15.81
C ALA A 138 -0.50 5.20 16.10
N GLU A 139 0.66 5.32 15.43
CA GLU A 139 1.53 6.49 15.58
C GLU A 139 0.86 7.79 15.11
N ARG A 140 0.09 7.73 14.02
CA ARG A 140 -0.72 8.86 13.53
C ARG A 140 -1.77 9.29 14.57
N ALA A 141 -2.28 8.36 15.37
CA ALA A 141 -3.18 8.64 16.48
C ALA A 141 -2.46 9.03 17.79
N GLY A 142 -1.13 9.14 17.77
CA GLY A 142 -0.31 9.56 18.89
C GLY A 142 0.09 8.44 19.86
N LEU A 143 -0.16 7.17 19.52
CA LEU A 143 0.27 6.02 20.32
C LEU A 143 1.75 5.71 20.12
N LYS A 144 2.39 5.18 21.16
CA LYS A 144 3.78 4.72 21.14
C LYS A 144 3.86 3.28 20.68
N VAL A 145 4.49 3.07 19.53
CA VAL A 145 4.63 1.76 18.90
C VAL A 145 6.05 1.25 19.08
N ALA A 146 6.22 -0.03 19.40
CA ALA A 146 7.50 -0.73 19.27
C ALA A 146 7.30 -1.95 18.36
N SER A 147 8.28 -2.23 17.49
CA SER A 147 8.21 -3.35 16.54
C SER A 147 9.48 -4.19 16.64
N VAL A 148 9.37 -5.42 17.13
CA VAL A 148 10.52 -6.29 17.38
C VAL A 148 10.36 -7.59 16.61
N GLU A 149 11.20 -7.79 15.60
CA GLU A 149 11.18 -8.92 14.67
C GLU A 149 9.82 -9.12 13.97
N TRP A 150 9.01 -8.05 13.89
CA TRP A 150 7.87 -8.03 12.99
C TRP A 150 8.35 -7.79 11.57
N VAL A 151 8.32 -8.85 10.78
CA VAL A 151 8.87 -8.93 9.43
C VAL A 151 8.36 -7.79 8.54
N GLY A 152 9.28 -7.02 7.96
CA GLY A 152 8.98 -5.91 7.03
C GLY A 152 8.88 -4.53 7.67
N SER A 153 8.86 -4.45 9.01
CA SER A 153 8.71 -3.19 9.76
C SER A 153 9.76 -2.13 9.45
N ARG A 154 10.97 -2.52 9.01
CA ARG A 154 12.01 -1.56 8.61
C ARG A 154 11.59 -0.67 7.44
N THR A 155 10.56 -1.06 6.69
CA THR A 155 10.05 -0.31 5.54
C THR A 155 8.86 0.60 5.87
N HIS A 156 8.31 0.50 7.08
CA HIS A 156 7.11 1.24 7.50
C HIS A 156 7.39 2.70 7.89
N ASN A 157 8.66 3.09 8.06
CA ASN A 157 9.09 4.43 8.50
C ASN A 157 8.47 4.85 9.85
N LEU A 158 8.54 3.96 10.85
CA LEU A 158 8.01 4.21 12.20
C LEU A 158 8.90 5.17 12.99
N SER A 159 8.29 5.91 13.91
CA SER A 159 8.95 6.80 14.86
C SER A 159 9.56 6.02 16.04
N GLY A 160 8.86 4.99 16.50
CA GLY A 160 9.28 4.15 17.61
C GLY A 160 10.41 3.16 17.29
N PRO A 161 10.84 2.36 18.27
CA PRO A 161 11.90 1.37 18.09
C PRO A 161 11.48 0.26 17.13
N VAL A 162 12.35 -0.05 16.17
CA VAL A 162 12.20 -1.14 15.20
C VAL A 162 13.44 -2.03 15.22
N ILE A 163 13.25 -3.34 15.30
CA ILE A 163 14.23 -4.38 14.99
C ILE A 163 13.60 -5.30 13.93
N ASP A 164 14.28 -5.49 12.80
CA ASP A 164 13.75 -6.28 11.68
C ASP A 164 14.89 -6.85 10.83
N PHE A 165 15.26 -8.10 11.09
CA PHE A 165 16.34 -8.87 10.46
C PHE A 165 17.76 -8.43 10.83
N ARG A 166 18.72 -9.05 10.12
CA ARG A 166 20.16 -8.80 10.21
C ARG A 166 20.78 -8.66 8.81
N ASN A 167 21.84 -7.88 8.70
CA ASN A 167 22.69 -7.81 7.52
C ASN A 167 23.83 -8.82 7.63
N PHE A 168 24.22 -9.42 6.50
CA PHE A 168 25.37 -10.32 6.40
C PHE A 168 26.51 -9.70 5.60
N PHE A 169 27.74 -9.79 6.11
CA PHE A 169 28.93 -9.13 5.57
C PHE A 169 30.03 -10.10 5.13
N SER A 170 29.87 -11.40 5.40
CA SER A 170 30.84 -12.42 5.01
C SER A 170 30.17 -13.70 4.54
N THR A 171 30.97 -14.58 3.94
CA THR A 171 30.62 -15.99 3.77
C THR A 171 30.44 -16.66 5.13
N ARG A 172 29.73 -17.79 5.14
CA ARG A 172 29.65 -18.77 6.23
C ARG A 172 30.14 -20.13 5.74
N GLY A 173 30.45 -21.06 6.62
CA GLY A 173 30.89 -22.39 6.21
C GLY A 173 31.73 -23.14 7.25
N VAL A 174 32.66 -23.96 6.78
CA VAL A 174 33.41 -24.90 7.64
C VAL A 174 34.89 -24.98 7.28
N LEU A 175 35.70 -25.20 8.31
CA LEU A 175 37.09 -25.65 8.21
C LEU A 175 37.17 -27.09 8.73
N ALA A 176 37.53 -28.03 7.86
CA ALA A 176 37.49 -29.46 8.16
C ALA A 176 38.80 -30.20 7.82
N SER A 177 39.07 -31.32 8.48
CA SER A 177 40.16 -32.24 8.12
C SER A 177 39.88 -33.66 8.63
N PRO A 178 40.06 -34.72 7.82
CA PRO A 178 40.42 -34.68 6.39
C PRO A 178 39.28 -34.09 5.53
N LEU A 179 39.54 -33.90 4.23
CA LEU A 179 38.52 -33.47 3.26
C LEU A 179 37.36 -34.49 3.20
N ASN A 180 36.13 -34.02 3.38
CA ASN A 180 34.93 -34.74 3.00
C ASN A 180 34.44 -34.23 1.63
N ALA A 181 34.56 -35.06 0.60
CA ALA A 181 34.20 -34.67 -0.77
C ALA A 181 32.70 -34.41 -0.95
N THR A 182 31.85 -35.10 -0.18
CA THR A 182 30.39 -34.92 -0.23
C THR A 182 30.00 -33.56 0.34
N GLU A 183 30.51 -33.22 1.53
CA GLU A 183 30.27 -31.92 2.16
C GLU A 183 30.84 -30.77 1.32
N GLN A 184 32.01 -30.95 0.69
CA GLN A 184 32.58 -29.94 -0.20
C GLN A 184 31.69 -29.68 -1.41
N ALA A 185 31.09 -30.73 -1.98
CA ALA A 185 30.16 -30.59 -3.09
C ALA A 185 28.85 -29.90 -2.65
N GLY A 186 28.30 -30.29 -1.50
CA GLY A 186 27.12 -29.63 -0.90
C GLY A 186 27.38 -28.15 -0.61
N ALA A 187 28.53 -27.83 0.00
CA ALA A 187 28.95 -26.45 0.26
C ALA A 187 28.97 -25.62 -1.03
N ALA A 188 29.51 -26.17 -2.12
CA ALA A 188 29.56 -25.48 -3.41
C ALA A 188 28.16 -25.23 -4.00
N ALA A 189 27.23 -26.18 -3.85
CA ALA A 189 25.85 -26.04 -4.32
C ALA A 189 25.10 -24.88 -3.65
N PHE A 190 25.34 -24.65 -2.35
CA PHE A 190 24.72 -23.58 -1.58
C PHE A 190 25.57 -22.31 -1.44
N GLY A 191 26.74 -22.25 -2.08
CA GLY A 191 27.63 -21.08 -2.02
C GLY A 191 28.31 -20.87 -0.66
N LEU A 192 28.50 -21.94 0.11
CA LEU A 192 29.16 -21.96 1.41
C LEU A 192 30.68 -22.12 1.27
N SER A 193 31.42 -21.64 2.27
CA SER A 193 32.87 -21.82 2.33
C SER A 193 33.23 -23.21 2.84
N TYR A 194 33.99 -23.99 2.07
CA TYR A 194 34.58 -25.26 2.53
C TYR A 194 36.10 -25.17 2.49
N GLN A 195 36.73 -25.15 3.67
CA GLN A 195 38.18 -25.06 3.83
C GLN A 195 38.74 -26.37 4.38
N VAL A 196 39.91 -26.78 3.89
CA VAL A 196 40.60 -27.98 4.38
C VAL A 196 41.76 -27.56 5.29
N ALA A 197 41.71 -27.96 6.56
CA ALA A 197 42.75 -27.63 7.52
C ALA A 197 44.02 -28.44 7.27
N ALA A 198 45.14 -27.73 7.20
CA ALA A 198 46.49 -28.31 7.23
C ALA A 198 47.12 -27.99 8.59
N PHE A 199 47.45 -29.02 9.36
CA PHE A 199 48.05 -28.87 10.69
C PHE A 199 49.57 -28.90 10.62
N ALA A 200 50.20 -28.02 11.38
CA ALA A 200 51.64 -28.02 11.63
C ALA A 200 51.90 -27.86 13.14
N PRO A 201 53.09 -28.23 13.66
CA PRO A 201 53.48 -27.87 15.02
C PRO A 201 53.32 -26.37 15.28
N ALA A 202 52.73 -26.01 16.41
CA ALA A 202 52.54 -24.62 16.79
C ALA A 202 53.91 -23.94 16.96
N ALA A 203 54.11 -22.80 16.32
CA ALA A 203 55.38 -22.07 16.36
C ALA A 203 55.15 -20.56 16.46
N GLY A 204 55.91 -19.91 17.34
CA GLY A 204 55.86 -18.46 17.55
C GLY A 204 54.68 -17.97 18.39
N TRP A 205 53.97 -18.88 19.07
CA TRP A 205 52.86 -18.55 19.96
C TRP A 205 53.36 -18.04 21.33
N THR A 206 52.75 -16.98 21.84
CA THR A 206 52.94 -16.47 23.21
C THR A 206 51.60 -16.39 23.92
N GLY A 207 51.58 -16.31 25.25
CA GLY A 207 50.33 -16.05 26.00
C GLY A 207 49.25 -17.13 25.89
N VAL A 208 49.60 -18.34 25.45
CA VAL A 208 48.66 -19.47 25.31
C VAL A 208 48.44 -20.19 26.65
N PRO A 209 47.28 -20.84 26.87
CA PRO A 209 47.02 -21.64 28.06
C PRO A 209 48.05 -22.77 28.25
N THR A 210 48.31 -23.15 29.50
CA THR A 210 49.17 -24.31 29.81
C THR A 210 48.35 -25.60 29.64
N GLY A 211 48.80 -26.50 28.76
CA GLY A 211 48.18 -27.80 28.50
C GLY A 211 49.12 -28.98 28.75
N ASP A 212 48.70 -30.20 28.36
CA ASP A 212 49.58 -31.38 28.33
C ASP A 212 50.47 -31.40 27.08
N ASP A 213 51.34 -30.40 26.95
CA ASP A 213 52.24 -30.26 25.79
C ASP A 213 53.19 -31.46 25.62
N THR A 214 53.38 -32.25 26.69
CA THR A 214 54.20 -33.47 26.67
C THR A 214 53.50 -34.66 26.06
N ALA A 215 52.20 -34.85 26.34
CA ALA A 215 51.39 -35.89 25.72
C ALA A 215 50.91 -35.49 24.33
N SER A 216 50.51 -34.22 24.16
CA SER A 216 49.89 -33.65 22.96
C SER A 216 50.58 -32.34 22.54
N PRO A 217 51.72 -32.41 21.81
CA PRO A 217 52.43 -31.21 21.38
C PRO A 217 51.52 -30.28 20.54
N PRO A 218 51.33 -29.01 20.92
CA PRO A 218 50.31 -28.15 20.30
C PRO A 218 50.48 -28.00 18.78
N LEU A 219 49.33 -27.92 18.09
CA LEU A 219 49.27 -27.77 16.63
C LEU A 219 48.69 -26.42 16.24
N GLN A 220 48.88 -26.02 14.99
CA GLN A 220 48.32 -24.81 14.43
C GLN A 220 47.77 -25.01 13.02
N THR A 221 46.77 -24.20 12.67
CA THR A 221 46.22 -24.05 11.31
C THR A 221 45.63 -22.65 11.15
N THR A 222 44.92 -22.36 10.06
CA THR A 222 44.31 -21.05 9.81
C THR A 222 42.87 -21.15 9.31
N LEU A 223 42.00 -20.23 9.75
CA LEU A 223 40.65 -20.03 9.24
C LEU A 223 40.58 -18.71 8.47
N THR A 224 39.97 -18.71 7.29
CA THR A 224 39.65 -17.49 6.54
C THR A 224 38.14 -17.25 6.49
N VAL A 225 37.68 -16.07 6.91
CA VAL A 225 36.29 -15.63 6.80
C VAL A 225 36.22 -14.55 5.71
N ALA A 226 35.81 -14.95 4.50
CA ALA A 226 35.83 -14.09 3.33
C ALA A 226 34.67 -13.08 3.33
N THR A 227 34.94 -11.82 2.98
CA THR A 227 33.90 -10.80 2.89
C THR A 227 32.99 -11.00 1.68
N THR A 228 31.68 -10.79 1.85
CA THR A 228 30.71 -10.62 0.77
C THR A 228 30.44 -9.15 0.47
N PHE A 229 30.92 -8.23 1.33
CA PHE A 229 30.73 -6.80 1.19
C PHE A 229 32.02 -6.01 1.48
N ALA A 230 32.96 -6.06 0.54
CA ALA A 230 34.32 -5.49 0.69
C ALA A 230 34.37 -3.99 1.03
N ALA A 231 33.32 -3.23 0.68
CA ALA A 231 33.25 -1.80 0.98
C ALA A 231 33.04 -1.49 2.48
N GLN A 232 32.44 -2.42 3.23
CA GLN A 232 32.11 -2.25 4.65
C GLN A 232 32.74 -3.31 5.55
N ASN A 233 33.30 -4.37 4.99
CA ASN A 233 33.86 -5.47 5.75
C ASN A 233 35.09 -6.07 5.05
N PRO A 234 36.26 -6.20 5.71
CA PRO A 234 37.41 -6.89 5.14
C PRO A 234 37.28 -8.42 5.29
N THR A 235 37.99 -9.17 4.45
CA THR A 235 38.27 -10.59 4.72
C THR A 235 39.12 -10.71 5.98
N ARG A 236 38.74 -11.62 6.90
CA ARG A 236 39.46 -11.85 8.16
C ARG A 236 40.14 -13.21 8.16
N VAL A 237 41.33 -13.28 8.75
CA VAL A 237 42.11 -14.51 8.90
C VAL A 237 42.44 -14.69 10.37
N TYR A 238 42.27 -15.92 10.86
CA TYR A 238 42.56 -16.33 12.22
C TYR A 238 43.61 -17.44 12.22
N ASP A 239 44.64 -17.28 13.03
CA ASP A 239 45.54 -18.35 13.42
C ASP A 239 44.88 -19.19 14.52
N LEU A 240 44.87 -20.50 14.34
CA LEU A 240 44.27 -21.47 15.26
C LEU A 240 45.38 -22.19 16.02
N TYR A 241 45.22 -22.38 17.33
CA TYR A 241 46.13 -23.13 18.20
C TYR A 241 45.36 -24.25 18.90
N LEU A 242 45.71 -25.49 18.58
CA LEU A 242 45.08 -26.69 19.11
C LEU A 242 45.94 -27.22 20.25
N TYR A 243 45.33 -27.45 21.41
CA TYR A 243 46.02 -27.95 22.60
C TYR A 243 45.13 -28.90 23.39
N ASP A 244 45.78 -29.60 24.30
CA ASP A 244 45.18 -30.52 25.26
C ASP A 244 45.11 -29.79 26.60
N SER A 245 43.91 -29.40 27.02
CA SER A 245 43.70 -28.55 28.18
C SER A 245 43.86 -29.29 29.52
N VAL A 246 44.00 -30.62 29.50
CA VAL A 246 44.02 -31.47 30.69
C VAL A 246 45.38 -32.17 30.83
N ALA A 247 46.18 -31.74 31.81
CA ALA A 247 47.48 -32.34 32.11
C ALA A 247 47.36 -33.67 32.90
N ASP A 248 46.95 -34.75 32.23
CA ASP A 248 46.79 -36.08 32.83
C ASP A 248 47.68 -37.19 32.23
N GLY A 249 48.50 -36.87 31.22
CA GLY A 249 49.39 -37.78 30.51
C GLY A 249 48.73 -38.57 29.39
N THR A 250 47.42 -38.41 29.19
CA THR A 250 46.65 -38.95 28.07
C THR A 250 46.70 -37.97 26.92
N SER A 251 46.99 -38.43 25.70
CA SER A 251 47.01 -37.52 24.57
C SER A 251 45.62 -37.34 23.97
N ALA A 252 45.02 -36.16 24.13
CA ALA A 252 43.74 -35.81 23.52
C ALA A 252 43.61 -34.29 23.29
N TYR A 253 43.68 -33.82 22.04
CA TYR A 253 43.31 -32.42 21.77
C TYR A 253 41.82 -32.20 22.06
N ASP A 254 41.50 -31.17 22.82
CA ASP A 254 40.13 -30.88 23.26
C ASP A 254 39.76 -29.39 23.11
N ARG A 255 40.74 -28.51 22.83
CA ARG A 255 40.53 -27.06 22.71
C ARG A 255 41.18 -26.48 21.46
N VAL A 256 40.52 -25.47 20.88
CA VAL A 256 41.07 -24.62 19.82
C VAL A 256 40.97 -23.16 20.21
N LEU A 257 42.12 -22.48 20.25
CA LEU A 257 42.25 -21.06 20.46
C LEU A 257 42.33 -20.34 19.11
N LEU A 258 41.46 -19.36 18.86
CA LEU A 258 41.42 -18.57 17.62
C LEU A 258 41.96 -17.17 17.90
N THR A 259 43.03 -16.76 17.21
CA THR A 259 43.62 -15.42 17.34
C THR A 259 43.69 -14.75 15.98
N ARG A 260 43.29 -13.49 15.86
CA ARG A 260 43.35 -12.80 14.56
C ARG A 260 44.80 -12.68 14.10
N THR A 261 45.09 -13.03 12.85
CA THR A 261 46.47 -13.00 12.34
C THR A 261 47.13 -11.61 12.44
N GLY A 262 46.33 -10.54 12.38
CA GLY A 262 46.82 -9.17 12.50
C GLY A 262 47.37 -8.76 13.87
N VAL A 263 47.04 -9.49 14.95
CA VAL A 263 47.51 -9.16 16.31
C VAL A 263 48.78 -9.92 16.73
N GLY A 264 49.33 -10.74 15.83
CA GLY A 264 50.40 -11.69 16.16
C GLY A 264 49.85 -12.88 16.94
N LYS A 265 50.56 -14.01 16.93
CA LYS A 265 50.17 -15.28 17.58
C LYS A 265 50.22 -15.18 19.12
N ASP A 266 49.49 -14.23 19.70
CA ASP A 266 49.40 -13.95 21.12
C ASP A 266 48.07 -14.46 21.66
N GLY A 267 48.09 -15.60 22.33
CA GLY A 267 46.91 -16.23 22.92
C GLY A 267 46.21 -15.39 23.99
N ALA A 268 46.89 -14.38 24.54
CA ALA A 268 46.25 -13.39 25.42
C ALA A 268 45.28 -12.46 24.67
N GLN A 269 45.35 -12.41 23.33
CA GLN A 269 44.47 -11.66 22.44
C GLN A 269 43.58 -12.58 21.59
N ALA A 270 43.35 -13.81 22.06
CA ALA A 270 42.48 -14.75 21.38
C ALA A 270 41.05 -14.19 21.29
N ALA A 271 40.46 -14.30 20.10
CA ALA A 271 39.08 -13.97 19.83
C ALA A 271 38.12 -15.05 20.35
N ALA A 272 38.56 -16.31 20.44
CA ALA A 272 37.77 -17.41 21.00
C ALA A 272 38.68 -18.53 21.54
N ASN A 273 38.19 -19.31 22.51
CA ASN A 273 38.80 -20.55 22.99
C ASN A 273 37.70 -21.61 23.13
N VAL A 274 37.56 -22.48 22.13
CA VAL A 274 36.39 -23.36 21.96
C VAL A 274 36.75 -24.82 22.21
N GLY A 275 35.88 -25.52 22.93
CA GLY A 275 35.90 -26.98 23.07
C GLY A 275 34.88 -27.65 22.17
N VAL A 276 34.95 -28.97 22.04
CA VAL A 276 34.03 -29.74 21.18
C VAL A 276 32.59 -29.57 21.68
N GLY A 277 31.69 -29.17 20.78
CA GLY A 277 30.29 -28.84 21.06
C GLY A 277 30.04 -27.38 21.43
N ASP A 278 31.07 -26.61 21.84
CA ASP A 278 30.90 -25.23 22.30
C ASP A 278 30.60 -24.28 21.12
N TRP A 279 29.59 -23.42 21.29
CA TRP A 279 29.41 -22.20 20.50
C TRP A 279 30.15 -21.02 21.15
N PHE A 280 30.68 -20.12 20.32
CA PHE A 280 31.32 -18.90 20.80
C PHE A 280 31.04 -17.72 19.88
N ASP A 281 30.59 -16.59 20.46
CA ASP A 281 30.36 -15.32 19.77
C ASP A 281 31.67 -14.54 19.60
N ILE A 282 32.15 -14.41 18.37
CA ILE A 282 33.30 -13.58 18.03
C ILE A 282 32.82 -12.17 17.69
N ARG A 283 33.07 -11.27 18.64
CA ARG A 283 32.75 -9.84 18.56
C ARG A 283 33.83 -9.04 17.85
N LEU A 284 33.42 -8.18 16.91
CA LEU A 284 34.29 -7.35 16.08
C LEU A 284 34.04 -5.88 16.41
N GLU A 285 34.92 -5.27 17.20
CA GLU A 285 34.69 -3.95 17.81
C GLU A 285 35.84 -2.97 17.52
N GLY A 286 35.56 -1.67 17.60
CA GLY A 286 36.57 -0.62 17.49
C GLY A 286 37.39 -0.72 16.20
N ALA A 287 38.72 -0.81 16.31
CA ALA A 287 39.61 -0.92 15.15
C ALA A 287 39.39 -2.19 14.30
N ASP A 288 38.72 -3.19 14.87
CA ASP A 288 38.48 -4.49 14.24
C ASP A 288 37.06 -4.68 13.70
N GLY A 289 36.18 -3.69 13.94
CA GLY A 289 34.80 -3.67 13.50
C GLY A 289 34.65 -3.52 11.98
N LEU A 290 33.52 -2.96 11.57
CA LEU A 290 33.26 -2.64 10.16
C LEU A 290 34.19 -1.51 9.66
N ILE A 291 34.29 -1.36 8.35
CA ILE A 291 35.12 -0.37 7.65
C ILE A 291 34.26 0.53 6.74
N GLY A 292 34.91 1.46 6.03
CA GLY A 292 34.23 2.33 5.06
C GLY A 292 33.21 3.25 5.72
N SER A 293 31.99 3.31 5.18
CA SER A 293 30.93 4.17 5.73
C SER A 293 30.42 3.73 7.11
N ARG A 294 30.79 2.53 7.57
CA ARG A 294 30.47 1.99 8.89
C ARG A 294 31.72 1.79 9.75
N ALA A 295 32.80 2.54 9.48
CA ALA A 295 34.07 2.38 10.18
C ALA A 295 33.93 2.39 11.71
N GLY A 296 34.40 1.33 12.36
CA GLY A 296 34.41 1.18 13.81
C GLY A 296 33.11 0.63 14.41
N GLN A 297 32.05 0.44 13.63
CA GLN A 297 30.80 -0.13 14.12
C GLN A 297 30.95 -1.63 14.40
N THR A 298 30.31 -2.10 15.47
CA THR A 298 30.39 -3.50 15.90
C THR A 298 29.63 -4.44 14.97
N ALA A 299 30.17 -5.63 14.78
CA ALA A 299 29.51 -6.77 14.15
C ALA A 299 30.01 -8.05 14.84
N GLY A 300 29.45 -9.21 14.53
CA GLY A 300 30.01 -10.46 15.04
C GLY A 300 29.56 -11.68 14.27
N PHE A 301 30.06 -12.83 14.64
CA PHE A 301 29.70 -14.13 14.08
C PHE A 301 30.01 -15.22 15.09
N TYR A 302 29.38 -16.38 14.94
CA TYR A 302 29.60 -17.51 15.81
C TYR A 302 30.55 -18.53 15.19
N VAL A 303 31.26 -19.25 16.05
CA VAL A 303 31.98 -20.46 15.69
C VAL A 303 31.53 -21.62 16.57
N LYS A 304 31.47 -22.84 16.00
CA LYS A 304 31.25 -24.08 16.74
C LYS A 304 32.32 -25.10 16.38
N LEU A 305 33.02 -25.62 17.38
CA LEU A 305 33.90 -26.78 17.17
C LEU A 305 33.06 -28.04 17.22
N ILE A 306 32.69 -28.57 16.06
CA ILE A 306 31.82 -29.74 15.94
C ILE A 306 32.58 -31.02 16.27
N ASP A 307 33.82 -31.14 15.79
CA ASP A 307 34.64 -32.32 16.00
C ASP A 307 36.11 -31.97 16.15
N LEU A 308 36.78 -32.66 17.07
CA LEU A 308 38.22 -32.63 17.26
C LEU A 308 38.65 -33.98 17.84
N ALA A 309 39.28 -34.79 17.00
CA ALA A 309 39.87 -36.06 17.40
C ALA A 309 41.33 -36.09 16.92
N GLY A 310 42.24 -36.41 17.82
CA GLY A 310 43.66 -36.47 17.52
C GLY A 310 44.50 -36.80 18.75
N SER A 311 45.67 -37.37 18.52
CA SER A 311 46.64 -37.67 19.58
C SER A 311 48.07 -37.63 19.03
N ALA A 312 49.04 -37.43 19.92
CA ALA A 312 50.48 -37.51 19.69
C ALA A 312 50.98 -36.67 18.49
N GLY A 313 50.52 -35.43 18.36
CA GLY A 313 50.96 -34.53 17.28
C GLY A 313 50.22 -34.70 15.95
N ALA A 314 49.13 -35.47 15.90
CA ALA A 314 48.30 -35.64 14.71
C ALA A 314 46.81 -35.45 15.01
N VAL A 315 46.08 -34.90 14.03
CA VAL A 315 44.62 -34.74 14.07
C VAL A 315 44.02 -35.73 13.08
N SER A 316 43.18 -36.64 13.58
CA SER A 316 42.46 -37.63 12.78
C SER A 316 41.10 -37.12 12.30
N SER A 317 40.48 -36.20 13.04
CA SER A 317 39.26 -35.51 12.63
C SER A 317 39.21 -34.09 13.20
N PHE A 318 38.72 -33.15 12.42
CA PHE A 318 38.53 -31.76 12.80
C PHE A 318 37.38 -31.16 12.00
N LYS A 319 36.47 -30.47 12.68
CA LYS A 319 35.41 -29.71 12.03
C LYS A 319 35.07 -28.46 12.85
N LEU A 320 35.34 -27.29 12.30
CA LEU A 320 35.01 -25.99 12.88
C LEU A 320 34.05 -25.24 11.95
N TYR A 321 32.81 -25.10 12.38
CA TYR A 321 31.78 -24.34 11.69
C TYR A 321 31.85 -22.85 12.08
N PHE A 322 31.52 -21.96 11.14
CA PHE A 322 31.41 -20.53 11.38
C PHE A 322 30.24 -19.90 10.61
N THR A 323 29.48 -19.05 11.28
CA THR A 323 28.39 -18.28 10.67
C THR A 323 28.91 -17.05 9.93
N SER A 324 28.03 -16.36 9.19
CA SER A 324 28.37 -15.09 8.55
C SER A 324 28.56 -13.99 9.59
N VAL A 325 29.49 -13.07 9.35
CA VAL A 325 29.57 -11.79 10.05
C VAL A 325 28.25 -11.06 9.86
N ALA A 326 27.52 -10.87 10.96
CA ALA A 326 26.18 -10.34 10.99
C ALA A 326 26.07 -9.10 11.89
N ARG A 327 25.04 -8.30 11.62
CA ARG A 327 24.64 -7.16 12.45
C ARG A 327 23.12 -6.98 12.35
N ALA A 328 22.44 -6.86 13.49
CA ALA A 328 21.00 -6.58 13.54
C ALA A 328 20.67 -5.27 12.81
N ILE A 329 19.52 -5.23 12.14
CA ILE A 329 18.97 -4.02 11.53
C ILE A 329 17.99 -3.42 12.53
N ALA A 330 18.28 -2.21 13.00
CA ALA A 330 17.42 -1.53 13.94
C ALA A 330 17.40 -0.02 13.69
N SER A 331 16.31 0.62 14.10
CA SER A 331 16.11 2.07 13.99
C SER A 331 15.19 2.59 15.09
N CYS A 332 15.41 3.83 15.53
CA CYS A 332 14.41 4.58 16.30
C CYS A 332 14.57 6.07 15.98
N ALA A 333 13.48 6.79 15.69
CA ALA A 333 13.56 8.24 15.60
C ALA A 333 13.89 8.88 16.96
N CYS A 334 13.61 8.15 18.05
CA CYS A 334 13.93 8.52 19.42
C CYS A 334 15.44 8.50 19.75
N ASP A 335 16.23 7.68 19.07
CA ASP A 335 17.67 7.54 19.30
C ASP A 335 18.41 7.17 18.00
N PRO A 336 19.19 8.09 17.41
CA PRO A 336 19.95 7.82 16.19
C PRO A 336 21.08 6.79 16.38
N ASN A 337 21.47 6.49 17.61
CA ASN A 337 22.48 5.47 17.92
C ASN A 337 21.86 4.12 18.29
N PHE A 338 20.53 3.98 18.25
CA PHE A 338 19.82 2.81 18.74
C PHE A 338 20.37 1.48 18.22
N GLU A 339 20.60 1.37 16.90
CA GLU A 339 21.21 0.17 16.28
C GLU A 339 22.56 -0.18 16.91
N SER A 340 23.44 0.81 17.08
CA SER A 340 24.76 0.59 17.68
C SER A 340 24.64 0.24 19.16
N THR A 341 23.77 0.90 19.91
CA THR A 341 23.54 0.60 21.33
C THR A 341 23.12 -0.87 21.54
N LEU A 342 22.19 -1.38 20.71
CA LEU A 342 21.78 -2.77 20.77
C LEU A 342 22.93 -3.71 20.40
N VAL A 343 23.56 -3.46 19.25
CA VAL A 343 24.59 -4.34 18.72
C VAL A 343 25.80 -4.37 19.64
N ASP A 344 26.21 -3.26 20.25
CA ASP A 344 27.36 -3.17 21.16
C ASP A 344 27.11 -3.88 22.51
N ARG A 345 25.84 -3.97 22.94
CA ARG A 345 25.48 -4.48 24.27
C ARG A 345 25.14 -5.97 24.28
N PHE A 346 24.49 -6.45 23.22
CA PHE A 346 23.91 -7.79 23.19
C PHE A 346 24.70 -8.74 22.28
N PRO A 347 24.51 -10.07 22.45
CA PRO A 347 25.13 -11.07 21.59
C PRO A 347 24.87 -10.82 20.11
N THR A 348 25.71 -11.37 19.25
CA THR A 348 25.47 -11.28 17.81
C THR A 348 24.10 -11.87 17.44
N SER A 349 23.30 -11.12 16.69
CA SER A 349 22.01 -11.59 16.15
C SER A 349 22.23 -12.74 15.16
N THR A 350 21.56 -13.87 15.41
CA THR A 350 21.60 -15.10 14.59
C THR A 350 20.20 -15.72 14.43
N ALA A 351 20.05 -16.65 13.50
CA ALA A 351 18.84 -17.44 13.23
C ALA A 351 19.23 -18.79 12.64
N ALA A 352 18.27 -19.69 12.44
CA ALA A 352 18.55 -20.95 11.78
C ALA A 352 19.00 -20.71 10.32
N ASP A 353 19.81 -21.62 9.82
CA ASP A 353 20.34 -21.52 8.46
C ASP A 353 20.32 -22.90 7.82
N PHE A 354 19.35 -23.12 6.94
CA PHE A 354 19.12 -24.42 6.33
C PHE A 354 20.27 -24.82 5.40
N ALA A 355 20.97 -23.85 4.80
CA ALA A 355 21.96 -24.16 3.77
C ALA A 355 23.15 -24.99 4.29
N PRO A 356 23.76 -24.69 5.46
CA PRO A 356 24.74 -25.59 6.09
C PRO A 356 24.22 -27.00 6.40
N LEU A 357 22.94 -27.15 6.77
CA LEU A 357 22.32 -28.44 7.07
C LEU A 357 22.14 -29.25 5.78
N GLU A 358 21.51 -28.67 4.75
CA GLU A 358 21.31 -29.31 3.44
C GLU A 358 22.64 -29.60 2.72
N ALA A 359 23.67 -28.78 2.95
CA ALA A 359 25.02 -29.05 2.47
C ALA A 359 25.72 -30.22 3.19
N GLY A 360 25.14 -30.74 4.29
CA GLY A 360 25.72 -31.79 5.13
C GLY A 360 26.91 -31.32 5.99
N ILE A 361 27.13 -30.01 6.08
CA ILE A 361 28.26 -29.43 6.82
C ILE A 361 28.01 -29.50 8.32
N VAL A 362 26.77 -29.25 8.74
CA VAL A 362 26.29 -29.36 10.11
C VAL A 362 25.20 -30.44 10.20
N ASP A 363 24.98 -30.96 11.40
CA ASP A 363 23.89 -31.89 11.68
C ASP A 363 22.61 -31.17 12.13
N GLU A 364 21.52 -31.92 12.24
CA GLU A 364 20.22 -31.41 12.68
C GLU A 364 20.30 -30.73 14.06
N ASP A 365 21.09 -31.29 14.98
CA ASP A 365 21.25 -30.80 16.36
C ASP A 365 21.91 -29.41 16.34
N THR A 366 22.99 -29.24 15.56
CA THR A 366 23.67 -27.96 15.39
C THR A 366 22.78 -26.92 14.71
N TYR A 367 21.96 -27.33 13.74
CA TYR A 367 20.97 -26.45 13.10
C TYR A 367 19.93 -25.94 14.11
N VAL A 368 19.38 -26.83 14.92
CA VAL A 368 18.38 -26.49 15.96
C VAL A 368 18.99 -25.59 17.04
N GLU A 369 20.20 -25.91 17.52
CA GLU A 369 20.91 -25.05 18.46
C GLU A 369 21.10 -23.62 17.91
N GLN A 370 21.53 -23.48 16.65
CA GLN A 370 21.71 -22.17 16.03
C GLN A 370 20.37 -21.42 15.90
N GLY A 371 19.28 -22.12 15.58
CA GLY A 371 17.94 -21.55 15.51
C GLY A 371 17.46 -20.99 16.84
N LEU A 372 17.60 -21.78 17.91
CA LEU A 372 17.18 -21.38 19.26
C LEU A 372 18.05 -20.25 19.84
N MET A 373 19.30 -20.11 19.41
CA MET A 373 20.15 -18.95 19.72
C MET A 373 19.59 -17.61 19.18
N TRP A 374 18.56 -17.63 18.31
CA TRP A 374 17.86 -16.40 17.91
C TRP A 374 17.36 -15.62 19.13
N ALA A 375 16.84 -16.31 20.15
CA ALA A 375 16.30 -15.70 21.36
C ALA A 375 17.34 -14.85 22.12
N ASP A 376 18.63 -15.24 22.11
CA ASP A 376 19.69 -14.60 22.90
C ASP A 376 19.81 -13.09 22.66
N PHE A 377 19.72 -12.66 21.40
CA PHE A 377 19.73 -11.24 21.05
C PHE A 377 18.35 -10.61 21.21
N HIS A 378 17.31 -11.25 20.69
CA HIS A 378 16.00 -10.61 20.53
C HIS A 378 15.27 -10.43 21.86
N TRP A 379 15.38 -11.38 22.79
CA TRP A 379 14.80 -11.24 24.13
C TRP A 379 15.50 -10.14 24.93
N ALA A 380 16.83 -10.08 24.87
CA ALA A 380 17.61 -9.04 25.54
C ALA A 380 17.30 -7.64 24.95
N ALA A 381 17.13 -7.55 23.63
CA ALA A 381 16.74 -6.32 22.95
C ALA A 381 15.30 -5.92 23.28
N LEU A 382 14.35 -6.87 23.30
CA LEU A 382 12.95 -6.64 23.68
C LEU A 382 12.85 -6.10 25.12
N GLU A 383 13.55 -6.75 26.06
CA GLU A 383 13.62 -6.29 27.45
C GLU A 383 14.19 -4.87 27.53
N TYR A 384 15.27 -4.59 26.82
CA TYR A 384 15.86 -3.25 26.81
C TYR A 384 14.92 -2.19 26.23
N ILE A 385 14.21 -2.50 25.15
CA ILE A 385 13.22 -1.60 24.56
C ILE A 385 12.12 -1.31 25.58
N LEU A 386 11.48 -2.34 26.13
CA LEU A 386 10.30 -2.20 26.99
C LEU A 386 10.62 -1.81 28.44
N THR A 387 11.89 -1.77 28.85
CA THR A 387 12.28 -1.30 30.19
C THR A 387 13.03 0.02 30.17
N THR A 388 13.74 0.33 29.07
CA THR A 388 14.68 1.46 29.02
C THR A 388 14.35 2.46 27.92
N VAL A 389 14.11 2.01 26.68
CA VAL A 389 13.96 2.92 25.53
C VAL A 389 12.55 3.49 25.44
N GLN A 390 11.55 2.61 25.52
CA GLN A 390 10.13 2.95 25.45
C GLN A 390 9.31 2.07 26.41
N PRO A 391 9.47 2.26 27.74
CA PRO A 391 8.73 1.50 28.75
C PRO A 391 7.23 1.83 28.80
N ASP A 392 6.81 2.89 28.13
CA ASP A 392 5.42 3.29 27.94
C ASP A 392 4.93 2.98 26.52
N THR A 393 5.33 1.82 25.99
CA THR A 393 4.79 1.31 24.72
C THR A 393 3.30 1.01 24.86
N ASP A 394 2.48 1.61 24.00
CA ASP A 394 1.04 1.37 23.93
C ASP A 394 0.74 0.15 23.05
N LEU A 395 1.46 0.00 21.94
CA LEU A 395 1.27 -1.10 20.98
C LEU A 395 2.60 -1.75 20.62
N LEU A 396 2.76 -3.02 20.99
CA LEU A 396 3.91 -3.84 20.61
C LEU A 396 3.54 -4.74 19.43
N PHE A 397 4.35 -4.69 18.38
CA PHE A 397 4.38 -5.73 17.35
C PHE A 397 5.58 -6.63 17.62
N LEU A 398 5.32 -7.93 17.73
CA LEU A 398 6.32 -8.92 18.12
C LEU A 398 6.24 -10.13 17.16
N GLY A 399 7.38 -10.55 16.63
CA GLY A 399 7.49 -11.72 15.76
C GLY A 399 8.42 -12.80 16.31
N SER A 400 8.18 -14.06 15.95
CA SER A 400 9.18 -15.14 16.03
C SER A 400 9.22 -15.94 14.73
N PRO A 401 10.40 -16.23 14.15
CA PRO A 401 10.54 -16.97 12.90
C PRO A 401 10.74 -18.49 13.07
N VAL A 402 11.05 -18.98 14.27
CA VAL A 402 11.65 -20.32 14.47
C VAL A 402 10.69 -21.45 14.08
N THR A 403 9.38 -21.24 14.22
CA THR A 403 8.35 -22.21 13.82
C THR A 403 8.34 -22.49 12.33
N ASP A 404 8.59 -21.49 11.49
CA ASP A 404 8.72 -21.64 10.03
C ASP A 404 10.01 -22.40 9.69
N GLU A 405 11.13 -21.93 10.23
CA GLU A 405 12.46 -22.49 9.99
C GLU A 405 12.50 -24.00 10.28
N PHE A 406 11.97 -24.43 11.42
CA PHE A 406 12.03 -25.84 11.81
C PHE A 406 11.02 -26.71 11.08
N GLN A 407 9.82 -26.18 10.77
CA GLN A 407 8.84 -26.92 9.98
C GLN A 407 9.37 -27.19 8.56
N HIS A 408 10.07 -26.22 7.96
CA HIS A 408 10.76 -26.41 6.68
C HIS A 408 11.72 -27.60 6.68
N GLN A 409 12.41 -27.88 7.79
CA GLN A 409 13.45 -28.91 7.83
C GLN A 409 13.00 -30.25 8.44
N PHE A 410 11.88 -30.30 9.16
CA PHE A 410 11.51 -31.52 9.91
C PHE A 410 10.09 -32.04 9.69
N LEU A 411 9.15 -31.26 9.14
CA LEU A 411 7.72 -31.62 9.17
C LEU A 411 7.40 -32.96 8.49
N ALA A 412 7.78 -33.17 7.23
CA ALA A 412 7.50 -34.45 6.55
C ALA A 412 8.28 -35.63 7.14
N LEU A 413 9.43 -35.41 7.78
CA LEU A 413 10.19 -36.49 8.43
C LEU A 413 9.41 -37.13 9.59
N THR A 414 8.36 -36.47 10.07
CA THR A 414 7.47 -36.97 11.13
C THR A 414 6.10 -37.44 10.63
N VAL A 415 5.85 -37.39 9.32
CA VAL A 415 4.53 -37.73 8.72
C VAL A 415 4.64 -38.99 7.86
N PRO A 416 3.90 -40.08 8.16
CA PRO A 416 4.09 -41.37 7.48
C PRO A 416 3.40 -41.49 6.11
N MET A 417 2.43 -40.63 5.79
CA MET A 417 1.60 -40.74 4.59
C MET A 417 1.31 -39.36 3.99
N ASP A 418 1.13 -39.29 2.68
CA ASP A 418 0.63 -38.09 1.99
C ASP A 418 -0.91 -37.98 2.03
N MET A 419 -1.44 -36.90 1.44
CA MET A 419 -2.88 -36.62 1.33
C MET A 419 -3.67 -37.66 0.52
N ASP A 420 -3.00 -38.43 -0.33
CA ASP A 420 -3.64 -39.47 -1.16
C ASP A 420 -3.49 -40.86 -0.50
N GLY A 421 -2.89 -40.93 0.70
CA GLY A 421 -2.66 -42.13 1.47
C GLY A 421 -1.46 -42.97 1.01
N ASN A 422 -0.57 -42.40 0.20
CA ASN A 422 0.67 -43.09 -0.19
C ASN A 422 1.72 -42.96 0.92
N PRO A 423 2.57 -43.98 1.10
CA PRO A 423 3.67 -43.90 2.05
C PRO A 423 4.63 -42.76 1.72
N ASN A 424 4.99 -41.98 2.74
CA ASN A 424 6.10 -41.04 2.65
C ASN A 424 7.42 -41.83 2.75
N PRO A 425 8.26 -41.87 1.69
CA PRO A 425 9.52 -42.58 1.73
C PRO A 425 10.55 -41.91 2.65
N TYR A 426 10.33 -40.66 3.06
CA TYR A 426 11.22 -39.87 3.92
C TYR A 426 10.80 -39.89 5.39
N TYR A 427 9.77 -40.66 5.76
CA TYR A 427 9.34 -40.77 7.15
C TYR A 427 10.44 -41.43 7.99
N ASP A 428 11.04 -40.65 8.89
CA ASP A 428 12.24 -41.01 9.65
C ASP A 428 13.44 -41.42 8.78
N ASP A 429 13.54 -40.97 7.52
CA ASP A 429 14.69 -41.23 6.62
C ASP A 429 15.01 -39.96 5.81
N ALA A 430 15.89 -39.10 6.34
CA ALA A 430 16.24 -37.83 5.71
C ALA A 430 17.14 -37.99 4.47
N THR A 431 17.77 -39.16 4.30
CA THR A 431 18.71 -39.40 3.18
C THR A 431 18.10 -40.22 2.05
N ASN A 432 16.92 -40.82 2.30
CA ASN A 432 16.21 -41.69 1.38
C ASN A 432 17.08 -42.85 0.91
N ASP A 433 17.69 -43.52 1.88
CA ASP A 433 18.52 -44.70 1.69
C ASP A 433 17.80 -46.02 2.08
N ASP A 434 16.48 -45.92 2.31
CA ASP A 434 15.58 -47.00 2.76
C ASP A 434 15.90 -47.50 4.18
N VAL A 435 16.62 -46.71 4.99
CA VAL A 435 16.95 -47.03 6.38
C VAL A 435 16.44 -45.94 7.31
N ALA A 436 15.56 -46.32 8.24
CA ALA A 436 15.11 -45.39 9.27
C ALA A 436 16.28 -44.89 10.13
N ASP A 437 16.39 -43.57 10.25
CA ASP A 437 17.36 -42.85 11.07
C ASP A 437 17.17 -43.15 12.57
N GLY A 438 15.94 -43.52 12.99
CA GLY A 438 15.58 -43.73 14.39
C GLY A 438 15.53 -42.43 15.19
N ARG A 439 15.23 -41.31 14.53
CA ARG A 439 15.29 -39.94 15.07
C ARG A 439 13.92 -39.27 15.19
N LEU A 440 12.83 -39.99 14.89
CA LEU A 440 11.46 -39.47 14.96
C LEU A 440 11.17 -38.64 16.23
N ALA A 441 11.40 -39.21 17.42
CA ALA A 441 11.12 -38.52 18.70
C ALA A 441 11.99 -37.27 18.91
N ILE A 442 13.19 -37.24 18.32
CA ILE A 442 14.09 -36.07 18.37
C ILE A 442 13.53 -34.98 17.45
N ARG A 443 13.14 -35.32 16.21
CA ARG A 443 12.56 -34.39 15.22
C ARG A 443 11.21 -33.82 15.66
N GLU A 444 10.35 -34.64 16.28
CA GLU A 444 9.14 -34.16 16.95
C GLU A 444 9.49 -33.19 18.10
N GLY A 445 10.55 -33.47 18.85
CA GLY A 445 11.09 -32.58 19.87
C GLY A 445 11.59 -31.25 19.31
N TYR A 446 12.21 -31.25 18.13
CA TYR A 446 12.62 -30.04 17.43
C TYR A 446 11.43 -29.18 17.06
N LEU A 447 10.44 -29.75 16.38
CA LEU A 447 9.19 -29.04 16.07
C LEU A 447 8.55 -28.46 17.34
N ARG A 448 8.47 -29.24 18.43
CA ARG A 448 7.94 -28.75 19.72
C ARG A 448 8.77 -27.58 20.27
N SER A 449 10.10 -27.65 20.24
CA SER A 449 10.97 -26.60 20.78
C SER A 449 10.81 -25.24 20.08
N ALA A 450 10.48 -25.23 18.79
CA ALA A 450 10.15 -23.98 18.09
C ALA A 450 8.85 -23.35 18.59
N TYR A 451 7.85 -24.17 18.90
CA TYR A 451 6.58 -23.72 19.46
C TYR A 451 6.74 -23.27 20.92
N GLU A 452 7.60 -23.95 21.70
CA GLU A 452 8.00 -23.52 23.06
C GLU A 452 8.70 -22.15 23.02
N GLU A 453 9.65 -21.95 22.11
CA GLU A 453 10.34 -20.66 21.92
C GLU A 453 9.35 -19.53 21.56
N ALA A 454 8.42 -19.80 20.63
CA ALA A 454 7.39 -18.83 20.26
C ALA A 454 6.48 -18.46 21.46
N ASP A 455 6.07 -19.45 22.27
CA ASP A 455 5.31 -19.23 23.50
C ASP A 455 6.09 -18.37 24.50
N GLU A 456 7.37 -18.67 24.72
CA GLU A 456 8.26 -17.95 25.63
C GLU A 456 8.50 -16.50 25.16
N THR A 457 8.66 -16.28 23.85
CA THR A 457 8.76 -14.94 23.25
C THR A 457 7.51 -14.11 23.55
N LEU A 458 6.32 -14.66 23.30
CA LEU A 458 5.06 -13.97 23.62
C LEU A 458 4.92 -13.74 25.13
N GLY A 459 5.24 -14.75 25.95
CA GLY A 459 5.19 -14.68 27.40
C GLY A 459 6.11 -13.58 27.95
N LEU A 460 7.31 -13.41 27.41
CA LEU A 460 8.23 -12.34 27.77
C LEU A 460 7.65 -10.96 27.43
N GLY A 461 7.19 -10.76 26.19
CA GLY A 461 6.57 -9.49 25.77
C GLY A 461 5.36 -9.14 26.64
N LEU A 462 4.48 -10.11 26.88
CA LEU A 462 3.30 -9.97 27.73
C LEU A 462 3.67 -9.63 29.18
N GLY A 463 4.66 -10.32 29.75
CA GLY A 463 5.16 -10.05 31.09
C GLY A 463 5.72 -8.64 31.24
N LEU A 464 6.50 -8.17 30.25
CA LEU A 464 7.05 -6.81 30.21
C LEU A 464 5.96 -5.74 30.05
N MET A 465 4.84 -6.09 29.41
CA MET A 465 3.68 -5.20 29.25
C MET A 465 2.62 -5.34 30.36
N GLY A 466 2.90 -6.10 31.43
CA GLY A 466 2.04 -6.15 32.63
C GLY A 466 1.02 -7.29 32.68
N GLY A 467 1.07 -8.25 31.75
CA GLY A 467 0.19 -9.42 31.73
C GLY A 467 -1.22 -9.15 31.17
N LEU A 468 -2.07 -10.18 31.16
CA LEU A 468 -3.42 -10.14 30.58
C LEU A 468 -4.42 -9.27 31.36
N ASP A 469 -4.09 -8.84 32.57
CA ASP A 469 -4.89 -7.87 33.31
C ASP A 469 -4.77 -6.44 32.72
N ASP A 470 -3.61 -6.14 32.12
CA ASP A 470 -3.23 -4.80 31.66
C ASP A 470 -3.13 -4.68 30.13
N THR A 471 -2.88 -5.79 29.43
CA THR A 471 -2.52 -5.80 28.00
C THR A 471 -3.38 -6.77 27.21
N ALA A 472 -3.99 -6.28 26.13
CA ALA A 472 -4.70 -7.13 25.18
C ALA A 472 -3.71 -7.81 24.24
N VAL A 473 -3.92 -9.08 23.93
CA VAL A 473 -3.05 -9.85 23.02
C VAL A 473 -3.87 -10.31 21.84
N PHE A 474 -3.34 -10.09 20.64
CA PHE A 474 -3.75 -10.76 19.41
C PHE A 474 -2.57 -11.61 18.96
N ALA A 475 -2.66 -12.92 19.15
CA ALA A 475 -1.65 -13.88 18.73
C ALA A 475 -2.09 -14.54 17.43
N ALA A 476 -1.29 -14.42 16.38
CA ALA A 476 -1.61 -14.90 15.05
C ALA A 476 -0.46 -15.71 14.42
N SER A 477 -0.69 -16.22 13.22
CA SER A 477 0.35 -16.63 12.28
C SER A 477 0.03 -15.99 10.93
N ASP A 478 1.05 -15.78 10.10
CA ASP A 478 0.96 -15.20 8.77
C ASP A 478 0.68 -16.26 7.67
N HIS A 479 1.00 -17.53 7.93
CA HIS A 479 0.53 -18.69 7.16
C HIS A 479 0.48 -20.00 7.97
N GLY A 480 -0.01 -21.08 7.33
CA GLY A 480 0.09 -22.45 7.80
C GLY A 480 1.16 -23.26 7.05
N PHE A 481 1.16 -24.59 7.22
CA PHE A 481 2.19 -25.49 6.70
C PHE A 481 1.64 -26.86 6.24
N ALA A 482 2.28 -27.44 5.23
CA ALA A 482 2.05 -28.79 4.73
C ALA A 482 3.38 -29.57 4.65
N PRO A 483 3.37 -30.88 4.96
CA PRO A 483 4.50 -31.75 4.66
C PRO A 483 4.69 -31.88 3.15
N GLN A 484 5.94 -31.90 2.70
CA GLN A 484 6.29 -32.11 1.29
C GLN A 484 7.69 -32.71 1.17
N TRP A 485 8.02 -33.28 0.00
CA TRP A 485 9.34 -33.88 -0.25
C TRP A 485 9.72 -33.94 -1.74
N TYR A 486 8.90 -33.38 -2.64
CA TYR A 486 9.20 -33.27 -4.06
C TYR A 486 9.25 -31.81 -4.50
N ALA A 487 10.27 -31.46 -5.27
CA ALA A 487 10.43 -30.14 -5.86
C ALA A 487 10.25 -30.17 -7.38
N VAL A 488 9.43 -29.25 -7.87
CA VAL A 488 9.09 -29.02 -9.28
C VAL A 488 9.90 -27.85 -9.82
N ASN A 489 10.75 -28.13 -10.82
CA ASN A 489 11.55 -27.12 -11.49
C ASN A 489 10.76 -26.43 -12.59
N SER A 490 10.03 -25.39 -12.22
CA SER A 490 9.26 -24.59 -13.18
C SER A 490 10.14 -23.90 -14.22
N SER A 491 11.38 -23.55 -13.86
CA SER A 491 12.32 -22.93 -14.81
C SER A 491 12.78 -23.90 -15.91
N LYS A 492 12.93 -25.18 -15.57
CA LYS A 492 13.19 -26.24 -16.54
C LYS A 492 11.98 -26.48 -17.45
N ALA A 493 10.76 -26.48 -16.89
CA ALA A 493 9.54 -26.56 -17.69
C ALA A 493 9.48 -25.45 -18.76
N LEU A 494 9.80 -24.21 -18.38
CA LEU A 494 9.88 -23.09 -19.32
C LEU A 494 10.99 -23.28 -20.37
N ALA A 495 12.14 -23.83 -19.97
CA ALA A 495 13.23 -24.12 -20.90
C ALA A 495 12.87 -25.21 -21.91
N ASP A 496 12.20 -26.28 -21.47
CA ASP A 496 11.72 -27.37 -22.33
C ASP A 496 10.65 -26.87 -23.33
N LEU A 497 9.87 -25.85 -22.95
CA LEU A 497 8.91 -25.15 -23.82
C LEU A 497 9.57 -24.12 -24.77
N GLY A 498 10.86 -23.82 -24.59
CA GLY A 498 11.61 -22.85 -25.41
C GLY A 498 11.40 -21.39 -25.02
N TYR A 499 11.00 -21.10 -23.77
CA TYR A 499 10.75 -19.75 -23.29
C TYR A 499 11.92 -19.07 -22.56
N GLY A 500 13.05 -19.75 -22.41
CA GLY A 500 14.25 -19.18 -21.81
C GLY A 500 15.23 -20.26 -21.32
N PRO A 501 16.38 -19.87 -20.75
CA PRO A 501 17.24 -20.81 -20.04
C PRO A 501 16.60 -21.29 -18.72
N GLU A 502 17.04 -22.45 -18.25
CA GLU A 502 16.68 -22.95 -16.92
C GLU A 502 17.31 -22.06 -15.85
N GLN A 503 16.50 -21.16 -15.29
CA GLN A 503 16.90 -20.29 -14.20
C GLN A 503 15.70 -19.92 -13.33
N GLY A 504 15.75 -20.30 -12.05
CA GLY A 504 14.69 -20.01 -11.09
C GLY A 504 14.83 -18.69 -10.32
N ASN A 505 13.84 -18.43 -9.46
CA ASN A 505 13.63 -17.21 -8.64
C ASN A 505 13.80 -15.88 -9.40
N CYS A 506 13.36 -15.88 -10.66
CA CYS A 506 12.92 -14.71 -11.42
C CYS A 506 14.00 -13.66 -11.76
N ARG A 507 15.28 -14.04 -11.67
CA ARG A 507 16.43 -13.18 -11.92
C ARG A 507 16.49 -12.74 -13.39
N ALA A 508 17.11 -11.59 -13.64
CA ALA A 508 17.32 -11.09 -15.00
C ALA A 508 18.36 -11.92 -15.77
N VAL A 509 17.93 -12.55 -16.87
CA VAL A 509 18.81 -13.23 -17.83
C VAL A 509 18.39 -12.96 -19.27
N ALA A 510 19.40 -12.85 -20.14
CA ALA A 510 19.24 -12.61 -21.57
C ALA A 510 18.39 -13.69 -22.26
N ALA A 511 17.62 -13.27 -23.27
CA ALA A 511 16.77 -14.14 -24.09
C ALA A 511 15.67 -14.91 -23.32
N THR A 512 15.20 -14.37 -22.20
CA THR A 512 14.08 -14.92 -21.42
C THR A 512 12.76 -14.31 -21.89
N LEU A 513 11.87 -15.12 -22.48
CA LEU A 513 10.54 -14.72 -22.94
C LEU A 513 9.47 -14.87 -21.85
N VAL A 514 9.62 -15.90 -21.02
CA VAL A 514 8.80 -16.13 -19.83
C VAL A 514 9.73 -16.46 -18.69
N LYS A 515 9.50 -15.85 -17.54
CA LYS A 515 10.22 -16.18 -16.31
C LYS A 515 9.27 -16.73 -15.27
N GLU A 516 9.83 -17.43 -14.30
CA GLU A 516 9.11 -17.92 -13.13
C GLU A 516 9.64 -17.25 -11.85
N CYS A 517 8.71 -16.81 -11.01
CA CYS A 517 8.95 -16.38 -9.66
C CYS A 517 8.24 -17.35 -8.71
N HIS A 518 8.99 -18.29 -8.12
CA HIS A 518 8.47 -19.24 -7.15
C HIS A 518 8.57 -18.76 -5.69
N ALA A 519 7.67 -19.29 -4.86
CA ALA A 519 7.79 -19.38 -3.41
C ALA A 519 6.86 -20.48 -2.90
N GLY A 520 7.45 -21.49 -2.25
CA GLY A 520 6.76 -22.65 -1.71
C GLY A 520 5.91 -23.40 -2.73
N GLY A 521 4.62 -23.56 -2.43
CA GLY A 521 3.65 -24.25 -3.29
C GLY A 521 3.21 -23.45 -4.52
N THR A 522 3.59 -22.18 -4.69
CA THR A 522 3.08 -21.32 -5.76
C THR A 522 4.17 -20.71 -6.63
N VAL A 523 3.94 -20.72 -7.94
CA VAL A 523 4.81 -20.12 -8.95
C VAL A 523 4.04 -19.11 -9.78
N GLN A 524 4.59 -17.91 -9.91
CA GLN A 524 4.05 -16.87 -10.79
C GLN A 524 4.90 -16.73 -12.06
N LEU A 525 4.26 -16.86 -13.20
CA LEU A 525 4.88 -16.79 -14.51
C LEU A 525 4.63 -15.40 -15.14
N TYR A 526 5.69 -14.74 -15.60
CA TYR A 526 5.63 -13.42 -16.21
C TYR A 526 6.13 -13.49 -17.65
N ILE A 527 5.35 -12.96 -18.58
CA ILE A 527 5.68 -12.90 -20.00
C ILE A 527 6.35 -11.56 -20.30
N ASP A 528 7.51 -11.56 -20.96
CA ASP A 528 8.15 -10.33 -21.45
C ASP A 528 7.42 -9.86 -22.72
N LEU A 529 6.46 -8.95 -22.58
CA LEU A 529 5.50 -8.62 -23.63
C LEU A 529 5.85 -7.32 -24.35
N ALA A 530 6.10 -7.40 -25.65
CA ALA A 530 6.38 -6.23 -26.49
C ALA A 530 5.21 -5.22 -26.46
N GLY A 531 5.53 -3.96 -26.16
CA GLY A 531 4.57 -2.86 -26.04
C GLY A 531 4.00 -2.65 -24.64
N ARG A 532 4.10 -3.65 -23.76
CA ARG A 532 3.82 -3.52 -22.32
C ARG A 532 5.12 -3.35 -21.53
N ASP A 533 6.07 -4.23 -21.80
CA ASP A 533 7.36 -4.28 -21.13
C ASP A 533 8.44 -3.60 -22.00
N PRO A 534 9.33 -2.82 -21.39
CA PRO A 534 10.42 -2.18 -22.10
C PRO A 534 11.43 -3.24 -22.59
N GLY A 535 11.68 -3.29 -23.89
CA GLY A 535 12.60 -4.25 -24.53
C GLY A 535 14.07 -3.96 -24.28
N GLY A 536 14.49 -3.89 -23.01
CA GLY A 536 15.87 -3.62 -22.56
C GLY A 536 16.90 -4.67 -23.00
N SER A 537 17.88 -5.00 -22.17
CA SER A 537 19.00 -5.90 -22.52
C SER A 537 18.63 -7.36 -22.87
N ASN A 538 17.34 -7.71 -22.88
CA ASN A 538 16.80 -9.02 -23.23
C ASN A 538 16.10 -8.92 -24.60
N ALA A 539 16.75 -9.41 -25.66
CA ALA A 539 16.12 -9.61 -26.96
C ALA A 539 16.17 -11.11 -27.31
N PRO A 540 15.05 -11.74 -27.74
CA PRO A 540 13.75 -11.17 -28.13
C PRO A 540 12.67 -11.15 -27.01
N GLN A 541 11.61 -10.34 -27.19
CA GLN A 541 10.36 -10.31 -26.40
C GLN A 541 9.21 -11.07 -27.11
N VAL A 542 8.15 -11.44 -26.39
CA VAL A 542 6.91 -12.01 -26.98
C VAL A 542 6.13 -10.90 -27.69
N ALA A 543 5.74 -11.13 -28.94
CA ALA A 543 4.92 -10.17 -29.68
C ALA A 543 3.51 -10.08 -29.08
N ALA A 544 2.92 -8.88 -29.09
CA ALA A 544 1.57 -8.66 -28.53
C ALA A 544 0.49 -9.62 -29.08
N ALA A 545 0.60 -10.00 -30.36
CA ALA A 545 -0.32 -10.94 -31.01
C ALA A 545 -0.19 -12.40 -30.52
N ASP A 546 0.96 -12.75 -29.93
CA ASP A 546 1.26 -14.12 -29.44
C ASP A 546 1.02 -14.27 -27.94
N TYR A 547 0.65 -13.20 -27.23
CA TYR A 547 0.47 -13.22 -25.78
C TYR A 547 -0.48 -14.32 -25.30
N GLU A 548 -1.68 -14.40 -25.89
CA GLU A 548 -2.68 -15.36 -25.46
C GLU A 548 -2.32 -16.80 -25.85
N SER A 549 -1.64 -17.01 -27.00
CA SER A 549 -1.18 -18.35 -27.37
C SER A 549 -0.09 -18.85 -26.44
N VAL A 550 0.83 -17.98 -26.00
CA VAL A 550 1.83 -18.29 -24.97
C VAL A 550 1.16 -18.63 -23.64
N ARG A 551 0.20 -17.82 -23.16
CA ARG A 551 -0.55 -18.13 -21.92
C ARG A 551 -1.25 -19.48 -21.99
N GLN A 552 -1.98 -19.76 -23.05
CA GLN A 552 -2.70 -21.03 -23.20
C GLN A 552 -1.76 -22.23 -23.27
N ASN A 553 -0.57 -22.08 -23.86
CA ASN A 553 0.45 -23.12 -23.86
C ASN A 553 0.98 -23.39 -22.43
N LEU A 554 1.28 -22.35 -21.67
CA LEU A 554 1.67 -22.48 -20.25
C LEU A 554 0.58 -23.16 -19.43
N VAL A 555 -0.68 -22.70 -19.57
CA VAL A 555 -1.84 -23.30 -18.88
C VAL A 555 -1.96 -24.78 -19.23
N SER A 556 -1.93 -25.12 -20.52
CA SER A 556 -2.06 -26.50 -20.98
C SER A 556 -0.94 -27.38 -20.43
N TYR A 557 0.31 -26.90 -20.49
CA TYR A 557 1.47 -27.62 -19.99
C TYR A 557 1.33 -27.94 -18.50
N PHE A 558 1.16 -26.91 -17.66
CA PHE A 558 1.11 -27.08 -16.21
C PHE A 558 -0.15 -27.83 -15.74
N THR A 559 -1.29 -27.67 -16.41
CA THR A 559 -2.49 -28.48 -16.12
C THR A 559 -2.27 -29.97 -16.40
N SER A 560 -1.42 -30.30 -17.37
CA SER A 560 -1.08 -31.68 -17.74
C SER A 560 0.22 -32.19 -17.13
N LEU A 561 0.84 -31.41 -16.24
CA LEU A 561 2.12 -31.77 -15.64
C LEU A 561 1.93 -33.02 -14.77
N ASP A 562 2.73 -34.04 -15.06
CA ASP A 562 2.75 -35.32 -14.36
C ASP A 562 4.15 -35.53 -13.78
N ASP A 563 4.26 -36.26 -12.67
CA ASP A 563 5.56 -36.63 -12.12
C ASP A 563 6.16 -37.74 -12.99
N PRO A 564 7.29 -37.50 -13.69
CA PRO A 564 7.92 -38.53 -14.51
C PRO A 564 8.38 -39.76 -13.70
N ASN A 565 8.56 -39.62 -12.39
CA ASN A 565 8.95 -40.70 -11.49
C ASN A 565 7.74 -41.52 -10.99
N LEU A 566 6.54 -40.92 -11.00
CA LEU A 566 5.28 -41.51 -10.49
C LEU A 566 4.11 -41.30 -11.48
N PRO A 567 4.24 -41.72 -12.75
CA PRO A 567 3.33 -41.31 -13.82
C PRO A 567 1.89 -41.74 -13.57
N GLY A 568 0.97 -40.77 -13.53
CA GLY A 568 -0.46 -40.97 -13.30
C GLY A 568 -0.83 -41.49 -11.92
N GLN A 569 0.09 -41.44 -10.95
CA GLN A 569 -0.14 -41.92 -9.58
C GLN A 569 -0.53 -40.80 -8.61
N GLN A 570 -0.08 -39.57 -8.86
CA GLN A 570 -0.33 -38.41 -8.01
C GLN A 570 -0.63 -37.16 -8.83
N GLN A 571 -1.40 -36.24 -8.26
CA GLN A 571 -1.66 -34.94 -8.86
C GLN A 571 -0.56 -33.94 -8.46
N VAL A 572 0.20 -33.43 -9.42
CA VAL A 572 1.29 -32.47 -9.17
C VAL A 572 0.77 -31.04 -8.96
N VAL A 573 -0.17 -30.61 -9.80
CA VAL A 573 -0.72 -29.25 -9.83
C VAL A 573 -2.16 -29.25 -9.32
N ASP A 574 -2.46 -28.45 -8.30
CA ASP A 574 -3.81 -28.24 -7.78
C ASP A 574 -4.62 -27.36 -8.74
N ARG A 575 -4.08 -26.18 -9.06
CA ARG A 575 -4.73 -25.18 -9.92
C ARG A 575 -3.73 -24.44 -10.80
N VAL A 576 -4.18 -24.06 -11.99
CA VAL A 576 -3.53 -23.03 -12.81
C VAL A 576 -4.49 -21.87 -12.97
N LEU A 577 -4.07 -20.69 -12.49
CA LEU A 577 -4.87 -19.47 -12.47
C LEU A 577 -4.32 -18.47 -13.48
N LEU A 578 -5.22 -17.87 -14.25
CA LEU A 578 -4.93 -16.68 -15.04
C LEU A 578 -4.90 -15.45 -14.13
N LYS A 579 -4.11 -14.44 -14.51
CA LYS A 579 -4.01 -13.14 -13.81
C LYS A 579 -5.37 -12.60 -13.34
N GLU A 580 -6.34 -12.54 -14.25
CA GLU A 580 -7.68 -12.01 -13.97
C GLU A 580 -8.47 -12.82 -12.92
N GLN A 581 -8.16 -14.11 -12.75
CA GLN A 581 -8.79 -14.95 -11.72
C GLN A 581 -8.25 -14.65 -10.32
N LEU A 582 -7.10 -13.96 -10.20
CA LEU A 582 -6.52 -13.59 -8.92
C LEU A 582 -7.32 -12.50 -8.18
N ARG A 583 -8.31 -11.87 -8.83
CA ARG A 583 -9.17 -10.84 -8.20
C ARG A 583 -9.97 -11.41 -7.03
N ASP A 584 -10.26 -12.70 -7.09
CA ASP A 584 -10.94 -13.44 -6.03
C ASP A 584 -10.48 -14.90 -6.06
N VAL A 585 -9.51 -15.22 -5.20
CA VAL A 585 -9.06 -16.59 -4.95
C VAL A 585 -9.61 -17.00 -3.59
N ASP A 586 -10.79 -17.62 -3.62
CA ASP A 586 -11.52 -18.10 -2.43
C ASP A 586 -11.66 -17.00 -1.34
N GLY A 587 -11.98 -15.77 -1.75
CA GLY A 587 -12.18 -14.61 -0.87
C GLY A 587 -10.96 -13.67 -0.74
N SER A 588 -9.80 -14.07 -1.26
CA SER A 588 -8.58 -13.24 -1.29
C SER A 588 -8.47 -12.44 -2.59
N ASP A 589 -8.40 -11.10 -2.51
CA ASP A 589 -8.05 -10.24 -3.67
C ASP A 589 -6.52 -10.19 -3.86
N SER A 590 -6.01 -11.18 -4.58
CA SER A 590 -4.57 -11.37 -4.82
C SER A 590 -4.09 -10.72 -6.13
N LEU A 591 -4.94 -9.93 -6.79
CA LEU A 591 -4.65 -9.32 -8.09
C LEU A 591 -4.13 -7.89 -7.94
N HIS A 592 -2.82 -7.74 -8.05
CA HIS A 592 -2.20 -6.46 -8.32
C HIS A 592 -1.92 -6.31 -9.83
N PRO A 593 -2.42 -5.26 -10.52
CA PRO A 593 -2.40 -5.20 -11.99
C PRO A 593 -1.01 -5.36 -12.64
N ASN A 594 0.03 -4.80 -12.04
CA ASN A 594 1.41 -4.89 -12.55
C ASN A 594 2.37 -5.72 -11.68
N ARG A 595 1.90 -6.41 -10.64
CA ARG A 595 2.76 -7.22 -9.72
C ARG A 595 2.35 -8.68 -9.61
N SER A 596 1.22 -9.08 -10.19
CA SER A 596 0.82 -10.48 -10.28
C SER A 596 1.28 -11.08 -11.61
N GLY A 597 1.62 -12.37 -11.59
CA GLY A 597 1.97 -13.15 -12.78
C GLY A 597 0.85 -13.20 -13.82
N ASP A 598 1.22 -13.38 -15.09
CA ASP A 598 0.27 -13.55 -16.21
C ASP A 598 -0.44 -14.93 -16.15
N VAL A 599 0.26 -15.92 -15.59
CA VAL A 599 -0.20 -17.26 -15.22
C VAL A 599 0.37 -17.61 -13.85
N VAL A 600 -0.42 -18.19 -12.96
CA VAL A 600 -0.01 -18.64 -11.62
C VAL A 600 -0.30 -20.13 -11.50
N VAL A 601 0.71 -20.89 -11.08
CA VAL A 601 0.63 -22.34 -10.89
C VAL A 601 0.68 -22.62 -9.40
N VAL A 602 -0.30 -23.37 -8.90
CA VAL A 602 -0.37 -23.81 -7.50
C VAL A 602 -0.16 -25.32 -7.49
N PHE A 603 0.92 -25.78 -6.88
CA PHE A 603 1.20 -27.19 -6.68
C PHE A 603 0.32 -27.79 -5.58
N ARG A 604 0.25 -29.11 -5.54
CA ARG A 604 -0.43 -29.86 -4.47
C ARG A 604 0.63 -30.54 -3.60
N PRO A 605 0.52 -30.57 -2.26
CA PRO A 605 1.41 -31.40 -1.44
C PRO A 605 1.39 -32.86 -1.92
N PRO A 606 2.54 -33.56 -1.99
CA PRO A 606 3.83 -33.20 -1.42
C PRO A 606 4.80 -32.48 -2.40
N TYR A 607 4.29 -31.76 -3.40
CA TYR A 607 5.09 -31.00 -4.37
C TYR A 607 5.26 -29.52 -3.96
N GLN A 608 6.43 -28.94 -4.24
CA GLN A 608 6.76 -27.51 -4.06
C GLN A 608 7.82 -27.01 -5.07
N SER A 609 8.38 -25.81 -4.92
CA SER A 609 9.26 -25.19 -5.94
C SER A 609 10.56 -24.49 -5.49
N ASP A 610 10.85 -24.41 -4.19
CA ASP A 610 12.01 -23.72 -3.61
C ASP A 610 13.30 -24.53 -3.59
N ALA A 611 13.24 -25.87 -3.70
CA ALA A 611 14.46 -26.68 -3.67
C ALA A 611 15.17 -26.71 -5.03
N ALA A 612 16.50 -26.75 -5.01
CA ALA A 612 17.31 -26.75 -6.22
C ALA A 612 17.34 -28.13 -6.89
N THR A 613 16.74 -28.25 -8.07
CA THR A 613 16.68 -29.52 -8.83
C THR A 613 17.23 -29.38 -10.26
N PRO A 614 18.52 -29.00 -10.43
CA PRO A 614 19.08 -28.64 -11.71
C PRO A 614 18.99 -29.79 -12.72
N GLY A 615 18.40 -29.53 -13.88
CA GLY A 615 18.24 -30.48 -14.98
C GLY A 615 17.16 -31.55 -14.77
N GLN A 616 16.45 -31.54 -13.63
CA GLN A 616 15.35 -32.47 -13.33
C GLN A 616 14.04 -31.70 -13.17
N LEU A 617 12.97 -32.18 -13.82
CA LEU A 617 11.65 -31.54 -13.77
C LEU A 617 11.00 -31.71 -12.39
N VAL A 618 11.07 -32.93 -11.85
CA VAL A 618 10.68 -33.26 -10.48
C VAL A 618 11.83 -34.03 -9.84
N SER A 619 12.21 -33.63 -8.63
CA SER A 619 13.23 -34.33 -7.84
C SER A 619 12.95 -34.23 -6.35
N PHE A 620 13.75 -34.94 -5.57
CA PHE A 620 13.74 -34.87 -4.11
C PHE A 620 13.97 -33.43 -3.61
N SER A 621 13.23 -33.06 -2.59
CA SER A 621 13.41 -31.83 -1.82
C SER A 621 13.91 -32.14 -0.41
N GLN A 622 14.99 -31.46 0.00
CA GLN A 622 15.44 -31.44 1.39
C GLN A 622 14.68 -30.44 2.27
N PHE A 623 13.73 -29.71 1.69
CA PHE A 623 12.67 -29.11 2.48
C PHE A 623 11.64 -30.21 2.75
N PHE A 624 11.18 -30.30 3.99
CA PHE A 624 10.22 -31.26 4.48
C PHE A 624 8.88 -30.63 4.91
N GLY A 625 8.82 -29.31 5.02
CA GLY A 625 7.58 -28.56 5.22
C GLY A 625 7.54 -27.36 4.27
N GLN A 626 6.35 -26.95 3.86
CA GLN A 626 6.19 -25.80 2.99
C GLN A 626 4.82 -25.14 3.14
N HIS A 627 4.79 -23.84 2.84
CA HIS A 627 3.60 -22.99 2.77
C HIS A 627 3.32 -22.59 1.30
N GLY A 628 2.45 -21.61 1.06
CA GLY A 628 2.19 -21.12 -0.30
C GLY A 628 1.24 -21.97 -1.16
N TYR A 629 0.42 -22.82 -0.55
CA TYR A 629 -0.63 -23.59 -1.22
C TYR A 629 -1.97 -22.81 -1.25
N MET A 630 -3.08 -23.46 -1.60
CA MET A 630 -4.40 -22.82 -1.48
C MET A 630 -4.71 -22.48 -0.01
N PRO A 631 -5.24 -21.28 0.33
CA PRO A 631 -5.38 -20.85 1.73
C PRO A 631 -6.30 -21.74 2.57
N ASP A 632 -7.36 -22.29 1.96
CA ASP A 632 -8.33 -23.17 2.61
C ASP A 632 -7.91 -24.66 2.59
N LEU A 633 -6.68 -24.99 2.17
CA LEU A 633 -6.21 -26.37 2.13
C LEU A 633 -5.95 -26.89 3.55
N VAL A 634 -6.87 -27.73 4.04
CA VAL A 634 -6.79 -28.39 5.35
C VAL A 634 -7.07 -29.88 5.19
N ASP A 635 -6.13 -30.71 5.64
CA ASP A 635 -6.24 -32.16 5.78
C ASP A 635 -5.37 -32.61 6.96
N LEU A 636 -5.97 -32.61 8.15
CA LEU A 636 -5.25 -32.87 9.40
C LEU A 636 -4.75 -34.31 9.51
N ASP A 637 -5.40 -35.28 8.86
CA ASP A 637 -4.96 -36.68 8.85
C ASP A 637 -3.63 -36.82 8.08
N ALA A 638 -3.44 -36.01 7.04
CA ALA A 638 -2.18 -35.88 6.30
C ALA A 638 -1.25 -34.79 6.88
N SER A 639 -1.56 -34.22 8.04
CA SER A 639 -0.81 -33.11 8.66
C SER A 639 -0.68 -31.87 7.77
N VAL A 640 -1.70 -31.55 6.98
CA VAL A 640 -1.78 -30.33 6.15
C VAL A 640 -2.74 -29.33 6.81
N ASN A 641 -2.26 -28.12 7.08
CA ASN A 641 -3.13 -27.03 7.53
C ASN A 641 -2.57 -25.69 7.07
N MET A 642 -3.18 -25.08 6.04
CA MET A 642 -2.78 -23.76 5.53
C MET A 642 -3.33 -22.59 6.34
N HIS A 643 -4.22 -22.84 7.31
CA HIS A 643 -4.68 -21.80 8.22
C HIS A 643 -3.56 -21.40 9.17
N GLY A 644 -3.49 -20.12 9.49
CA GLY A 644 -2.63 -19.63 10.56
C GLY A 644 -3.36 -19.62 11.90
N THR A 645 -2.62 -19.75 12.99
CA THR A 645 -3.16 -19.59 14.35
C THR A 645 -3.84 -18.23 14.53
N PHE A 646 -4.90 -18.17 15.34
CA PHE A 646 -5.53 -16.91 15.79
C PHE A 646 -6.11 -17.05 17.19
N LEU A 647 -5.69 -16.18 18.11
CA LEU A 647 -6.25 -16.01 19.45
C LEU A 647 -6.27 -14.54 19.85
N ALA A 648 -7.28 -14.16 20.61
CA ALA A 648 -7.33 -12.87 21.28
C ALA A 648 -7.70 -13.03 22.76
N ALA A 649 -7.01 -12.32 23.66
CA ALA A 649 -7.31 -12.30 25.09
C ALA A 649 -6.93 -10.96 25.75
N GLY A 650 -7.29 -10.77 27.02
CA GLY A 650 -6.96 -9.58 27.80
C GLY A 650 -8.06 -8.49 27.80
N PRO A 651 -7.73 -7.25 28.21
CA PRO A 651 -8.72 -6.19 28.42
C PRO A 651 -9.55 -5.91 27.16
N GLY A 652 -10.86 -5.81 27.34
CA GLY A 652 -11.78 -5.54 26.25
C GLY A 652 -12.12 -6.75 25.37
N ILE A 653 -11.45 -7.92 25.53
CA ILE A 653 -11.74 -9.16 24.81
C ILE A 653 -12.65 -10.10 25.63
N ARG A 654 -13.63 -10.72 24.97
CA ARG A 654 -14.62 -11.60 25.58
C ARG A 654 -14.12 -13.04 25.57
N HIS A 655 -14.15 -13.68 26.72
CA HIS A 655 -14.03 -15.13 26.80
C HIS A 655 -15.27 -15.82 26.23
N ARG A 656 -15.08 -16.69 25.23
CA ARG A 656 -16.15 -17.42 24.54
C ARG A 656 -15.58 -18.58 23.71
N ASP A 657 -16.50 -19.43 23.22
CA ASP A 657 -16.20 -20.43 22.19
C ASP A 657 -15.70 -19.77 20.89
N ASP A 658 -14.99 -20.58 20.11
CA ASP A 658 -14.32 -20.21 18.86
C ASP A 658 -15.25 -19.50 17.86
N VAL A 659 -14.62 -18.65 17.04
CA VAL A 659 -15.32 -17.87 16.02
C VAL A 659 -14.91 -18.35 14.64
N ALA A 660 -15.91 -18.74 13.85
CA ALA A 660 -15.70 -19.20 12.48
C ALA A 660 -15.42 -18.04 11.50
N GLY A 661 -14.62 -18.34 10.47
CA GLY A 661 -14.38 -17.44 9.34
C GLY A 661 -13.58 -16.20 9.70
N VAL A 662 -12.67 -16.29 10.68
CA VAL A 662 -11.68 -15.23 10.92
C VAL A 662 -10.73 -15.18 9.73
N ARG A 663 -10.44 -13.98 9.23
CA ARG A 663 -9.49 -13.76 8.13
C ARG A 663 -8.32 -12.93 8.63
N ALA A 664 -7.14 -13.12 8.06
CA ALA A 664 -5.95 -12.33 8.39
C ALA A 664 -6.21 -10.81 8.32
N ILE A 665 -6.98 -10.36 7.32
CA ILE A 665 -7.33 -8.95 7.14
C ILE A 665 -8.23 -8.38 8.24
N ASP A 666 -8.93 -9.22 9.01
CA ASP A 666 -9.86 -8.78 10.06
C ASP A 666 -9.11 -8.37 11.35
N VAL A 667 -7.85 -8.76 11.49
CA VAL A 667 -7.04 -8.52 12.70
C VAL A 667 -6.78 -7.02 12.94
N ALA A 668 -6.15 -6.34 11.98
CA ALA A 668 -5.81 -4.92 12.11
C ALA A 668 -7.00 -3.99 12.42
N PRO A 669 -8.12 -4.01 11.66
CA PRO A 669 -9.26 -3.14 11.96
C PRO A 669 -9.93 -3.49 13.31
N THR A 670 -9.85 -4.74 13.75
CA THR A 670 -10.38 -5.16 15.07
C THR A 670 -9.52 -4.62 16.21
N LEU A 671 -8.19 -4.68 16.09
CA LEU A 671 -7.29 -4.16 17.12
C LEU A 671 -7.34 -2.62 17.20
N ALA A 672 -7.42 -1.91 16.07
CA ALA A 672 -7.66 -0.47 16.03
C ALA A 672 -8.99 -0.09 16.73
N TYR A 673 -10.05 -0.85 16.46
CA TYR A 673 -11.31 -0.71 17.18
C TYR A 673 -11.12 -0.91 18.68
N LEU A 674 -10.46 -1.98 19.13
CA LEU A 674 -10.24 -2.24 20.56
C LEU A 674 -9.47 -1.10 21.26
N MET A 675 -8.44 -0.57 20.62
CA MET A 675 -7.55 0.43 21.23
C MET A 675 -8.03 1.88 21.10
N GLY A 676 -9.01 2.19 20.24
CA GLY A 676 -9.58 3.54 20.23
C GLY A 676 -9.19 4.48 19.11
N PHE A 677 -8.42 4.03 18.11
CA PHE A 677 -7.87 4.90 17.08
C PHE A 677 -8.31 4.50 15.67
N PRO A 678 -8.45 5.45 14.70
CA PRO A 678 -8.80 5.11 13.33
C PRO A 678 -7.84 4.10 12.72
N GLY A 679 -8.35 3.06 12.09
CA GLY A 679 -7.55 1.96 11.55
C GLY A 679 -6.74 2.34 10.31
N PRO A 680 -6.03 1.36 9.72
CA PRO A 680 -5.30 1.57 8.46
C PRO A 680 -6.22 2.06 7.35
N GLN A 681 -5.75 3.03 6.58
CA GLN A 681 -6.58 3.76 5.60
C GLN A 681 -6.85 3.00 4.30
N SER A 682 -6.40 1.75 4.18
CA SER A 682 -6.74 0.84 3.08
C SER A 682 -7.27 -0.50 3.60
N ALA A 683 -7.62 -0.60 4.89
CA ALA A 683 -8.07 -1.84 5.51
C ALA A 683 -9.38 -2.33 4.88
N ARG A 684 -9.40 -3.58 4.42
CA ARG A 684 -10.61 -4.26 3.91
C ARG A 684 -11.34 -5.05 4.97
N GLY A 685 -10.62 -5.63 5.94
CA GLY A 685 -11.21 -6.55 6.92
C GLY A 685 -12.36 -5.95 7.74
N ARG A 686 -13.22 -6.84 8.22
CA ARG A 686 -14.33 -6.49 9.10
C ARG A 686 -13.82 -6.29 10.52
N ILE A 687 -14.58 -5.52 11.31
CA ILE A 687 -14.32 -5.37 12.74
C ILE A 687 -15.04 -6.52 13.44
N LEU A 688 -14.31 -7.43 14.10
CA LEU A 688 -14.85 -8.59 14.82
C LEU A 688 -15.45 -8.16 16.16
N THR A 689 -16.56 -7.41 16.12
CA THR A 689 -17.19 -6.89 17.34
C THR A 689 -17.69 -8.01 18.29
N GLU A 690 -17.94 -9.20 17.76
CA GLU A 690 -18.40 -10.38 18.48
C GLU A 690 -17.35 -10.99 19.43
N ILE A 691 -16.06 -10.68 19.23
CA ILE A 691 -14.98 -11.10 20.15
C ILE A 691 -14.74 -10.09 21.27
N THR A 692 -15.37 -8.91 21.21
CA THR A 692 -15.15 -7.86 22.21
C THR A 692 -16.16 -7.90 23.36
N THR A 693 -15.73 -7.41 24.52
CA THR A 693 -16.60 -7.12 25.67
C THR A 693 -17.41 -5.85 25.44
N GLY A 694 -18.39 -5.55 26.28
CA GLY A 694 -19.23 -4.36 26.14
C GLY A 694 -20.58 -4.61 25.46
N PRO A 695 -21.29 -3.54 25.06
CA PRO A 695 -22.64 -3.62 24.54
C PRO A 695 -22.68 -4.35 23.20
N SER A 696 -23.84 -4.89 22.86
CA SER A 696 -24.09 -5.34 21.50
C SER A 696 -24.09 -4.12 20.59
N VAL A 697 -23.07 -3.99 19.74
CA VAL A 697 -22.92 -2.87 18.80
C VAL A 697 -23.47 -3.21 17.42
N LYS A 698 -23.67 -2.16 16.61
CA LYS A 698 -24.06 -2.27 15.19
C LYS A 698 -23.13 -1.42 14.34
N LEU A 699 -22.82 -1.89 13.13
CA LEU A 699 -21.94 -1.21 12.19
C LEU A 699 -22.76 -0.46 11.14
N ALA A 700 -22.61 0.86 11.03
CA ALA A 700 -23.08 1.61 9.87
C ALA A 700 -21.94 1.78 8.88
N THR A 701 -22.15 1.36 7.63
CA THR A 701 -21.17 1.52 6.55
C THR A 701 -21.68 2.55 5.54
N ILE A 702 -20.80 3.43 5.08
CA ILE A 702 -21.10 4.42 4.04
C ILE A 702 -20.03 4.28 2.95
N LEU A 703 -20.46 4.05 1.72
CA LEU A 703 -19.60 4.08 0.53
C LEU A 703 -19.78 5.43 -0.16
N GLN A 704 -18.69 6.17 -0.37
CA GLN A 704 -18.73 7.50 -0.97
C GLN A 704 -17.85 7.57 -2.21
N ILE A 705 -18.36 8.22 -3.25
CA ILE A 705 -17.58 8.69 -4.41
C ILE A 705 -17.67 10.22 -4.49
N SER A 706 -16.64 10.81 -5.09
CA SER A 706 -16.51 12.25 -5.36
C SER A 706 -16.64 12.52 -6.87
N ASP A 707 -17.24 13.65 -7.23
CA ASP A 707 -17.24 14.27 -8.56
C ASP A 707 -17.47 13.25 -9.69
N TYR A 708 -18.59 12.52 -9.65
CA TYR A 708 -18.77 11.39 -10.57
C TYR A 708 -18.79 11.85 -12.03
N HIS A 709 -19.27 13.07 -12.31
CA HIS A 709 -19.28 13.71 -13.62
C HIS A 709 -19.76 12.79 -14.75
N GLY A 710 -20.75 11.94 -14.49
CA GLY A 710 -21.28 11.00 -15.48
C GLY A 710 -20.21 10.15 -16.16
N GLN A 711 -19.11 9.81 -15.48
CA GLN A 711 -18.07 8.94 -16.03
C GLN A 711 -18.58 7.49 -16.09
N LEU A 712 -19.42 7.19 -17.08
CA LEU A 712 -20.12 5.91 -17.18
C LEU A 712 -19.17 4.75 -17.54
N VAL A 713 -18.12 5.05 -18.29
CA VAL A 713 -17.14 4.08 -18.78
C VAL A 713 -15.82 4.17 -18.03
N PRO A 714 -15.05 3.08 -17.90
CA PRO A 714 -13.77 3.09 -17.19
C PRO A 714 -12.77 4.11 -17.77
N LEU A 715 -11.96 4.68 -16.89
CA LEU A 715 -10.75 5.41 -17.23
C LEU A 715 -9.54 4.46 -17.20
N SER A 716 -8.33 4.99 -17.39
CA SER A 716 -7.08 4.24 -17.30
C SER A 716 -6.13 4.89 -16.30
N GLU A 717 -5.44 4.09 -15.48
CA GLU A 717 -4.48 4.55 -14.48
C GLU A 717 -3.30 3.58 -14.34
N ALA A 718 -2.09 4.11 -14.12
CA ALA A 718 -0.94 3.28 -13.75
C ALA A 718 -1.13 2.69 -12.33
N ALA A 719 -0.88 1.39 -12.17
CA ALA A 719 -1.04 0.72 -10.87
C ALA A 719 0.16 0.93 -9.92
N ASP A 720 1.31 1.36 -10.46
CA ASP A 720 2.55 1.63 -9.74
C ASP A 720 3.31 2.75 -10.45
N THR A 721 4.19 3.43 -9.71
CA THR A 721 5.11 4.43 -10.29
C THR A 721 6.51 3.82 -10.36
N LEU A 722 6.89 3.37 -11.56
CA LEU A 722 8.19 2.78 -11.82
C LEU A 722 9.20 3.90 -12.15
N SER A 723 10.27 3.96 -11.37
CA SER A 723 11.38 4.90 -11.57
C SER A 723 12.57 4.23 -12.27
N GLY A 724 13.21 4.91 -13.23
CA GLY A 724 14.45 4.47 -13.88
C GLY A 724 14.44 4.61 -15.40
N GLY A 725 15.62 4.77 -16.00
CA GLY A 725 15.76 4.90 -17.46
C GLY A 725 15.27 3.64 -18.17
N GLY A 726 14.10 3.73 -18.81
CA GLY A 726 13.50 2.63 -19.57
C GLY A 726 12.25 2.00 -18.95
N ALA A 727 11.63 2.53 -17.90
CA ALA A 727 10.34 2.02 -17.42
C ALA A 727 9.14 2.49 -18.29
N SER A 728 8.10 1.66 -18.46
CA SER A 728 6.95 1.94 -19.33
C SER A 728 5.65 2.35 -18.60
N ASN A 729 5.59 2.29 -17.26
CA ASN A 729 4.43 2.62 -16.41
C ASN A 729 3.06 2.19 -17.00
N PRO A 730 2.83 0.87 -17.17
CA PRO A 730 1.61 0.38 -17.82
C PRO A 730 0.35 0.82 -17.07
N THR A 731 -0.67 1.22 -17.83
CA THR A 731 -1.95 1.67 -17.30
C THR A 731 -3.05 0.62 -17.46
N PHE A 732 -4.00 0.59 -16.53
CA PHE A 732 -5.09 -0.39 -16.46
C PHE A 732 -6.45 0.30 -16.28
N ALA A 733 -7.50 -0.35 -16.78
CA ALA A 733 -8.85 0.18 -16.67
C ALA A 733 -9.34 0.25 -15.21
N ILE A 734 -9.94 1.39 -14.83
CA ILE A 734 -10.41 1.69 -13.47
C ILE A 734 -11.72 2.48 -13.48
N GLY A 735 -12.62 2.19 -12.53
CA GLY A 735 -13.92 2.86 -12.41
C GLY A 735 -14.93 2.45 -13.49
N GLY A 736 -15.87 3.35 -13.81
CA GLY A 736 -16.98 3.09 -14.73
C GLY A 736 -18.15 2.35 -14.06
N SER A 737 -19.38 2.70 -14.41
CA SER A 737 -20.59 2.26 -13.68
C SER A 737 -20.71 0.74 -13.61
N ALA A 738 -20.40 0.05 -14.71
CA ALA A 738 -20.57 -1.39 -14.82
C ALA A 738 -19.59 -2.15 -13.90
N PHE A 739 -18.43 -1.58 -13.59
CA PHE A 739 -17.43 -2.20 -12.72
C PHE A 739 -17.55 -1.71 -11.27
N LEU A 740 -17.97 -0.46 -11.05
CA LEU A 740 -18.26 0.07 -9.71
C LEU A 740 -19.37 -0.71 -9.00
N LYS A 741 -20.40 -1.17 -9.72
CA LYS A 741 -21.50 -1.94 -9.13
C LYS A 741 -21.02 -3.22 -8.42
N PRO A 742 -20.29 -4.14 -9.06
CA PRO A 742 -19.70 -5.31 -8.38
C PRO A 742 -18.84 -4.96 -7.17
N TRP A 743 -18.02 -3.91 -7.26
CA TRP A 743 -17.23 -3.43 -6.11
C TRP A 743 -18.13 -3.02 -4.94
N PHE A 744 -19.17 -2.20 -5.19
CA PHE A 744 -20.12 -1.82 -4.15
C PHE A 744 -20.89 -3.02 -3.59
N ASP A 745 -21.25 -4.00 -4.42
CA ASP A 745 -21.96 -5.19 -3.98
C ASP A 745 -21.11 -6.05 -3.03
N TRP A 746 -19.80 -6.16 -3.26
CA TRP A 746 -18.89 -6.82 -2.31
C TRP A 746 -18.99 -6.14 -0.94
N TYR A 747 -18.78 -4.83 -0.88
CA TYR A 747 -18.81 -4.08 0.39
C TYR A 747 -20.21 -3.98 1.02
N ARG A 748 -21.27 -4.27 0.26
CA ARG A 748 -22.65 -4.40 0.74
C ARG A 748 -23.00 -5.80 1.21
N SER A 749 -22.18 -6.80 0.92
CA SER A 749 -22.44 -8.17 1.33
C SER A 749 -22.61 -8.27 2.85
N SER A 750 -23.41 -9.24 3.31
CA SER A 750 -23.62 -9.46 4.75
C SER A 750 -22.34 -9.84 5.51
N ALA A 751 -21.32 -10.33 4.79
CA ALA A 751 -20.02 -10.64 5.36
C ALA A 751 -19.24 -9.35 5.74
N GLU A 752 -19.34 -8.31 4.91
CA GLU A 752 -18.62 -7.04 5.11
C GLU A 752 -19.43 -6.00 5.90
N ALA A 753 -20.75 -5.93 5.69
CA ALA A 753 -21.61 -4.90 6.26
C ALA A 753 -22.95 -5.47 6.79
N PRO A 754 -22.93 -6.27 7.88
CA PRO A 754 -24.09 -7.04 8.33
C PRO A 754 -25.29 -6.20 8.83
N ASN A 755 -25.15 -4.88 9.01
CA ASN A 755 -26.25 -4.04 9.53
C ASN A 755 -26.74 -2.96 8.56
N GLY A 756 -26.18 -2.89 7.35
CA GLY A 756 -26.62 -2.00 6.28
C GLY A 756 -25.53 -1.10 5.74
N VAL A 757 -25.73 -0.62 4.51
CA VAL A 757 -24.83 0.26 3.79
C VAL A 757 -25.62 1.41 3.17
N LEU A 758 -25.06 2.62 3.23
CA LEU A 758 -25.48 3.74 2.40
C LEU A 758 -24.43 3.98 1.33
N THR A 759 -24.85 4.19 0.08
CA THR A 759 -23.94 4.59 -0.99
C THR A 759 -24.29 6.02 -1.40
N VAL A 760 -23.32 6.92 -1.35
CA VAL A 760 -23.55 8.36 -1.46
C VAL A 760 -22.57 8.99 -2.45
N ALA A 761 -22.98 10.10 -3.06
CA ALA A 761 -22.10 11.02 -3.79
C ALA A 761 -22.15 12.40 -3.11
N GLY A 762 -21.08 13.19 -3.26
CA GLY A 762 -20.95 14.51 -2.63
C GLY A 762 -21.53 15.66 -3.45
N GLY A 763 -22.03 15.40 -4.65
CA GLY A 763 -22.43 16.40 -5.64
C GLY A 763 -21.72 16.18 -6.97
N ASP A 764 -22.01 17.00 -7.97
CA ASP A 764 -21.40 16.96 -9.31
C ASP A 764 -21.37 15.56 -9.96
N SER A 765 -22.37 14.74 -9.64
CA SER A 765 -22.59 13.50 -10.35
C SER A 765 -22.95 13.74 -11.82
N ILE A 766 -23.56 14.89 -12.11
CA ILE A 766 -23.98 15.36 -13.43
C ILE A 766 -23.34 16.73 -13.72
N GLY A 767 -23.52 17.24 -14.94
CA GLY A 767 -22.81 18.42 -15.43
C GLY A 767 -21.31 18.19 -15.60
N ALA A 768 -20.69 18.98 -16.48
CA ALA A 768 -19.33 18.74 -17.01
C ALA A 768 -19.05 17.28 -17.46
N THR A 769 -20.09 16.53 -17.87
CA THR A 769 -20.00 15.09 -18.12
C THR A 769 -19.45 14.76 -19.51
N PRO A 770 -18.88 13.56 -19.74
CA PRO A 770 -18.50 13.09 -21.06
C PRO A 770 -19.68 13.04 -22.03
N PRO A 771 -19.42 13.09 -23.36
CA PRO A 771 -20.48 13.09 -24.37
C PRO A 771 -21.50 11.96 -24.26
N ILE A 772 -21.10 10.77 -23.77
CA ILE A 772 -22.01 9.63 -23.57
C ILE A 772 -23.14 9.93 -22.58
N SER A 773 -22.93 10.86 -21.64
CA SER A 773 -23.96 11.29 -20.69
C SER A 773 -24.60 12.61 -21.11
N ASN A 774 -23.77 13.64 -21.36
CA ASN A 774 -24.24 15.00 -21.66
C ASN A 774 -25.19 15.06 -22.87
N PHE A 775 -24.92 14.28 -23.93
CA PHE A 775 -25.75 14.28 -25.14
C PHE A 775 -27.21 13.87 -24.88
N PHE A 776 -27.44 13.09 -23.82
CA PHE A 776 -28.76 12.67 -23.36
C PHE A 776 -29.24 13.44 -22.13
N GLY A 777 -28.67 14.63 -21.87
CA GLY A 777 -29.05 15.50 -20.77
C GLY A 777 -28.81 14.86 -19.40
N ASP A 778 -27.70 14.12 -19.24
CA ASP A 778 -27.31 13.43 -18.01
C ASP A 778 -28.32 12.41 -17.45
N THR A 779 -29.40 12.13 -18.17
CA THR A 779 -30.38 11.09 -17.83
C THR A 779 -29.71 9.72 -17.63
N PRO A 780 -28.77 9.28 -18.51
CA PRO A 780 -28.04 8.04 -18.30
C PRO A 780 -27.26 7.99 -16.98
N THR A 781 -26.68 9.11 -16.52
CA THR A 781 -25.96 9.12 -15.24
C THR A 781 -26.89 8.71 -14.10
N ILE A 782 -28.07 9.33 -14.00
CA ILE A 782 -29.02 9.05 -12.93
C ILE A 782 -29.57 7.61 -13.03
N GLU A 783 -29.90 7.15 -14.25
CA GLU A 783 -30.32 5.77 -14.50
C GLU A 783 -29.28 4.76 -13.99
N LEU A 784 -28.00 4.97 -14.30
CA LEU A 784 -26.93 4.06 -13.89
C LEU A 784 -26.62 4.19 -12.39
N MET A 785 -26.76 5.36 -11.78
CA MET A 785 -26.66 5.52 -10.32
C MET A 785 -27.79 4.80 -9.58
N ASN A 786 -29.03 4.81 -10.11
CA ASN A 786 -30.13 4.01 -9.56
C ASN A 786 -29.80 2.52 -9.60
N LEU A 787 -29.31 2.01 -10.75
CA LEU A 787 -28.88 0.62 -10.90
C LEU A 787 -27.69 0.28 -9.98
N MET A 788 -26.80 1.24 -9.75
CA MET A 788 -25.69 1.09 -8.81
C MET A 788 -26.14 1.08 -7.34
N GLY A 789 -27.38 1.47 -7.04
CA GLY A 789 -27.95 1.47 -5.69
C GLY A 789 -27.52 2.65 -4.83
N PHE A 790 -27.36 3.85 -5.43
CA PHE A 790 -27.14 5.07 -4.65
C PHE A 790 -28.33 5.37 -3.74
N THR A 791 -28.02 5.87 -2.54
CA THR A 791 -28.98 6.16 -1.47
C THR A 791 -29.20 7.65 -1.25
N SER A 792 -28.25 8.49 -1.68
CA SER A 792 -28.39 9.94 -1.78
C SER A 792 -27.27 10.52 -2.63
N ASP A 793 -27.47 11.77 -3.04
CA ASP A 793 -26.44 12.60 -3.66
C ASP A 793 -26.44 13.99 -3.01
N GLY A 794 -25.28 14.63 -2.95
CA GLY A 794 -25.15 16.04 -2.64
C GLY A 794 -25.62 16.91 -3.80
N VAL A 795 -25.64 18.22 -3.59
CA VAL A 795 -25.85 19.18 -4.68
C VAL A 795 -24.58 20.01 -4.79
N GLY A 796 -23.84 19.81 -5.88
CA GLY A 796 -22.69 20.63 -6.24
C GLY A 796 -23.04 21.67 -7.30
N ASN A 797 -22.03 22.39 -7.78
CA ASN A 797 -22.23 23.42 -8.81
C ASN A 797 -22.73 22.85 -10.13
N HIS A 798 -22.16 21.75 -10.61
CA HIS A 798 -22.45 21.22 -11.94
C HIS A 798 -23.87 20.63 -12.06
N ASN A 799 -24.58 20.41 -10.93
CA ASN A 799 -26.02 20.14 -10.95
C ASN A 799 -26.84 21.29 -11.59
N PHE A 800 -26.31 22.52 -11.64
CA PHE A 800 -26.98 23.70 -12.18
C PHE A 800 -26.43 24.15 -13.54
N ASP A 801 -25.59 23.37 -14.22
CA ASP A 801 -25.07 23.70 -15.56
C ASP A 801 -26.19 23.98 -16.58
N ALA A 802 -27.27 23.19 -16.54
CA ALA A 802 -28.46 23.36 -17.37
C ALA A 802 -29.57 24.24 -16.72
N GLY A 803 -29.26 24.90 -15.60
CA GLY A 803 -30.17 25.74 -14.82
C GLY A 803 -31.04 24.98 -13.82
N GLN A 804 -31.45 25.66 -12.74
CA GLN A 804 -32.23 25.05 -11.64
C GLN A 804 -33.56 24.45 -12.09
N ALA A 805 -34.19 25.01 -13.12
CA ALA A 805 -35.45 24.47 -13.63
C ALA A 805 -35.26 23.08 -14.25
N TYR A 806 -34.14 22.84 -14.93
CA TYR A 806 -33.82 21.53 -15.49
C TYR A 806 -33.48 20.53 -14.39
N PHE A 807 -32.64 20.93 -13.42
CA PHE A 807 -32.31 20.09 -12.27
C PHE A 807 -33.58 19.65 -11.52
N ARG A 808 -34.44 20.60 -11.15
CA ARG A 808 -35.65 20.35 -10.36
C ARG A 808 -36.72 19.53 -11.08
N ASN A 809 -36.94 19.79 -12.36
CA ASN A 809 -38.09 19.21 -13.08
C ASN A 809 -37.72 18.01 -13.96
N THR A 810 -36.44 17.81 -14.26
CA THR A 810 -35.96 16.72 -15.13
C THR A 810 -35.07 15.76 -14.38
N ILE A 811 -34.02 16.23 -13.71
CA ILE A 811 -33.02 15.37 -13.06
C ILE A 811 -33.53 14.77 -11.75
N VAL A 812 -33.98 15.61 -10.82
CA VAL A 812 -34.45 15.17 -9.50
C VAL A 812 -35.53 14.08 -9.60
N PRO A 813 -36.54 14.16 -10.51
CA PRO A 813 -37.55 13.12 -10.65
C PRO A 813 -37.05 11.77 -11.19
N LEU A 814 -35.86 11.70 -11.79
CA LEU A 814 -35.27 10.46 -12.32
C LEU A 814 -34.56 9.65 -11.23
N ALA A 815 -34.13 10.29 -10.13
CA ALA A 815 -33.38 9.63 -9.07
C ALA A 815 -34.30 8.86 -8.13
N ASP A 816 -33.95 7.61 -7.83
CA ASP A 816 -34.62 6.79 -6.81
C ASP A 816 -34.20 7.20 -5.38
N TYR A 817 -33.32 8.18 -5.27
CA TYR A 817 -32.73 8.71 -4.05
C TYR A 817 -32.90 10.24 -3.94
N PRO A 818 -32.90 10.80 -2.71
CA PRO A 818 -32.96 12.24 -2.52
C PRO A 818 -31.62 12.94 -2.79
N PHE A 819 -31.71 14.17 -3.30
CA PHE A 819 -30.61 15.14 -3.29
C PHE A 819 -30.60 15.94 -1.97
N PHE A 820 -29.42 16.26 -1.45
CA PHE A 820 -29.25 17.01 -0.21
C PHE A 820 -28.42 18.30 -0.35
N SER A 821 -28.96 19.41 0.15
CA SER A 821 -28.23 20.66 0.43
C SER A 821 -29.00 21.51 1.43
N ALA A 822 -28.36 21.85 2.55
CA ALA A 822 -28.94 22.68 3.61
C ALA A 822 -28.73 24.17 3.38
N ASN A 823 -27.71 24.55 2.61
CA ASN A 823 -27.29 25.94 2.43
C ASN A 823 -27.68 26.56 1.10
N ILE A 824 -28.29 25.82 0.16
CA ILE A 824 -29.01 26.44 -0.97
C ILE A 824 -30.45 26.72 -0.56
N VAL A 825 -30.82 28.01 -0.54
CA VAL A 825 -32.13 28.48 -0.05
C VAL A 825 -32.84 29.38 -1.04
N ASP A 826 -34.17 29.42 -0.95
CA ASP A 826 -34.96 30.49 -1.56
C ASP A 826 -34.95 31.72 -0.66
N PRO A 827 -34.36 32.85 -1.07
CA PRO A 827 -34.27 34.08 -0.26
C PRO A 827 -35.65 34.63 0.13
N ALA A 828 -36.70 34.34 -0.64
CA ALA A 828 -38.06 34.77 -0.30
C ALA A 828 -38.61 34.03 0.93
N THR A 829 -38.09 32.84 1.25
CA THR A 829 -38.58 32.00 2.35
C THR A 829 -37.53 31.67 3.41
N GLY A 830 -36.24 31.81 3.09
CA GLY A 830 -35.12 31.35 3.90
C GLY A 830 -35.08 29.83 4.08
N ARG A 831 -35.65 29.06 3.14
CA ARG A 831 -35.76 27.60 3.23
C ARG A 831 -35.19 26.92 2.00
N THR A 832 -34.69 25.70 2.19
CA THR A 832 -34.34 24.78 1.11
C THR A 832 -35.55 24.55 0.18
N PRO A 833 -35.36 24.60 -1.14
CA PRO A 833 -36.38 24.23 -2.13
C PRO A 833 -36.94 22.83 -1.92
N ALA A 834 -38.17 22.57 -2.40
CA ALA A 834 -38.91 21.36 -2.06
C ALA A 834 -38.44 20.10 -2.80
N GLU A 835 -37.73 20.27 -3.92
CA GLU A 835 -37.28 19.19 -4.79
C GLU A 835 -36.04 18.48 -4.24
N TRP A 836 -35.14 19.19 -3.55
CA TRP A 836 -34.10 18.57 -2.71
C TRP A 836 -34.41 18.80 -1.23
N ARG A 837 -33.55 18.32 -0.33
CA ARG A 837 -33.79 18.40 1.13
C ARG A 837 -32.56 18.92 1.86
N PRO A 838 -32.70 19.58 3.02
CA PRO A 838 -31.54 19.91 3.84
C PRO A 838 -30.91 18.65 4.47
N SER A 839 -31.73 17.62 4.73
CA SER A 839 -31.28 16.37 5.32
C SER A 839 -32.22 15.18 5.05
N GLY A 840 -31.69 13.99 5.32
CA GLY A 840 -32.42 12.72 5.34
C GLY A 840 -32.18 11.94 6.63
N VAL A 841 -33.07 10.99 6.93
CA VAL A 841 -32.89 10.06 8.04
C VAL A 841 -33.05 8.64 7.53
N PHE A 842 -32.00 7.85 7.63
CA PHE A 842 -31.90 6.49 7.14
C PHE A 842 -32.01 5.51 8.32
N ALA A 843 -32.78 4.45 8.13
CA ALA A 843 -33.02 3.46 9.18
C ALA A 843 -32.02 2.32 9.06
N PHE A 844 -31.41 1.98 10.19
CA PHE A 844 -30.63 0.78 10.40
C PHE A 844 -31.33 -0.10 11.43
N ASP A 845 -30.86 -1.32 11.62
CA ASP A 845 -31.38 -2.19 12.67
C ASP A 845 -31.07 -1.61 14.06
N GLY A 846 -32.10 -1.08 14.74
CA GLY A 846 -32.02 -0.52 16.10
C GLY A 846 -31.73 0.98 16.21
N PHE A 847 -31.22 1.65 15.17
CA PHE A 847 -30.89 3.08 15.19
C PHE A 847 -31.20 3.78 13.86
N LYS A 848 -31.03 5.10 13.83
CA LYS A 848 -31.11 5.89 12.59
C LYS A 848 -29.85 6.73 12.41
N LEU A 849 -29.47 6.93 11.15
CA LEU A 849 -28.39 7.82 10.75
C LEU A 849 -28.98 9.01 10.02
N GLY A 850 -28.56 10.21 10.39
CA GLY A 850 -28.91 11.45 9.71
C GLY A 850 -27.86 11.82 8.67
N ILE A 851 -28.29 12.22 7.48
CA ILE A 851 -27.41 12.84 6.48
C ILE A 851 -27.82 14.29 6.32
N VAL A 852 -26.88 15.23 6.40
CA VAL A 852 -27.10 16.67 6.15
C VAL A 852 -26.31 17.06 4.91
N GLY A 853 -26.97 17.69 3.94
CA GLY A 853 -26.32 18.13 2.69
C GLY A 853 -25.67 19.50 2.82
N PHE A 854 -24.62 19.76 2.04
CA PHE A 854 -24.08 21.11 1.83
C PHE A 854 -23.51 21.28 0.41
N SER A 855 -23.42 22.52 -0.05
CA SER A 855 -22.95 22.91 -1.38
C SER A 855 -21.82 23.93 -1.25
N ASN A 856 -20.91 23.95 -2.22
CA ASN A 856 -19.77 24.86 -2.25
C ASN A 856 -20.17 26.33 -2.19
N SER A 857 -19.43 27.09 -1.38
CA SER A 857 -19.54 28.54 -1.27
C SER A 857 -19.25 29.33 -2.56
N ASP A 858 -18.52 28.76 -3.53
CA ASP A 858 -18.17 29.40 -4.80
C ASP A 858 -19.09 29.05 -5.98
N LEU A 859 -20.17 28.27 -5.73
CA LEU A 859 -21.06 27.71 -6.75
C LEU A 859 -21.57 28.72 -7.79
N GLU A 860 -22.02 29.90 -7.35
CA GLU A 860 -22.59 30.93 -8.23
C GLU A 860 -21.57 31.46 -9.26
N THR A 861 -20.27 31.32 -8.97
CA THR A 861 -19.19 31.76 -9.86
C THR A 861 -18.79 30.69 -10.88
N LEU A 862 -19.23 29.45 -10.69
CA LEU A 862 -18.80 28.28 -11.47
C LEU A 862 -19.85 27.78 -12.48
N ILE A 863 -21.05 28.36 -12.45
CA ILE A 863 -22.14 28.06 -13.38
C ILE A 863 -22.51 29.31 -14.19
N PHE A 864 -23.29 29.12 -15.26
CA PHE A 864 -23.75 30.26 -16.06
C PHE A 864 -24.56 31.23 -15.17
N PRO A 865 -24.23 32.54 -15.16
CA PRO A 865 -24.92 33.52 -14.32
C PRO A 865 -26.44 33.51 -14.53
N GLY A 866 -27.18 33.42 -13.42
CA GLY A 866 -28.64 33.28 -13.41
C GLY A 866 -29.16 31.84 -13.46
N ASN A 867 -28.31 30.83 -13.67
CA ASN A 867 -28.75 29.42 -13.63
C ASN A 867 -29.22 28.97 -12.24
N LEU A 868 -28.78 29.65 -11.17
CA LEU A 868 -29.26 29.39 -9.82
C LEU A 868 -30.56 30.15 -9.49
N ASP A 869 -30.92 31.19 -10.25
CA ASP A 869 -32.04 32.08 -9.90
C ASP A 869 -33.35 31.30 -9.71
N PRO A 870 -34.11 31.59 -8.63
CA PRO A 870 -33.94 32.67 -7.66
C PRO A 870 -33.18 32.26 -6.38
N PHE A 871 -32.50 31.12 -6.36
CA PHE A 871 -31.87 30.58 -5.15
C PHE A 871 -30.52 31.24 -4.85
N GLU A 872 -30.10 31.18 -3.59
CA GLU A 872 -28.79 31.68 -3.13
C GLU A 872 -28.07 30.63 -2.29
N VAL A 873 -26.74 30.69 -2.28
CA VAL A 873 -25.89 29.85 -1.41
C VAL A 873 -25.54 30.63 -0.14
N THR A 874 -25.91 30.05 1.00
CA THR A 874 -25.58 30.58 2.34
C THR A 874 -24.36 29.87 2.93
N ASP A 875 -23.83 30.40 4.04
CA ASP A 875 -22.76 29.76 4.79
C ASP A 875 -23.16 28.33 5.24
N ALA A 876 -22.32 27.35 4.91
CA ALA A 876 -22.58 25.94 5.15
C ALA A 876 -22.56 25.58 6.65
N ALA A 877 -21.61 26.10 7.43
CA ALA A 877 -21.45 25.68 8.83
C ALA A 877 -22.69 25.99 9.69
N PRO A 878 -23.28 27.20 9.67
CA PRO A 878 -24.52 27.49 10.40
C PRO A 878 -25.70 26.62 9.94
N ALA A 879 -25.83 26.38 8.64
CA ALA A 879 -26.91 25.58 8.07
C ALA A 879 -26.82 24.11 8.51
N ILE A 880 -25.62 23.53 8.42
CA ILE A 880 -25.34 22.15 8.85
C ILE A 880 -25.58 22.03 10.35
N ASN A 881 -25.05 22.94 11.17
CA ASN A 881 -25.16 22.89 12.63
C ASN A 881 -26.61 22.98 13.11
N ALA A 882 -27.42 23.86 12.50
CA ALA A 882 -28.84 23.96 12.81
C ALA A 882 -29.59 22.66 12.49
N GLU A 883 -29.28 22.05 11.35
CA GLU A 883 -29.95 20.84 10.90
C GLU A 883 -29.49 19.59 11.67
N ALA A 884 -28.19 19.48 11.96
CA ALA A 884 -27.63 18.45 12.83
C ALA A 884 -28.27 18.50 14.22
N ALA A 885 -28.43 19.69 14.82
CA ALA A 885 -29.13 19.86 16.09
C ALA A 885 -30.59 19.39 16.01
N ARG A 886 -31.30 19.71 14.92
CA ARG A 886 -32.68 19.26 14.67
C ARG A 886 -32.77 17.73 14.54
N LEU A 887 -31.79 17.10 13.89
CA LEU A 887 -31.72 15.65 13.76
C LEU A 887 -31.42 14.98 15.10
N ARG A 888 -30.44 15.47 15.85
CA ARG A 888 -30.06 14.97 17.19
C ARG A 888 -31.19 15.08 18.20
N ALA A 889 -32.03 16.11 18.11
CA ALA A 889 -33.22 16.24 18.95
C ALA A 889 -34.24 15.09 18.74
N LYS A 890 -34.17 14.36 17.63
CA LYS A 890 -34.99 13.17 17.39
C LYS A 890 -34.34 11.98 18.07
N SER A 891 -35.03 11.41 19.07
CA SER A 891 -34.53 10.35 19.96
C SER A 891 -34.05 9.05 19.33
N LYS A 892 -34.04 8.89 18.00
CA LYS A 892 -33.54 7.70 17.30
C LYS A 892 -32.33 7.97 16.39
N VAL A 893 -31.89 9.22 16.20
CA VAL A 893 -30.73 9.54 15.36
C VAL A 893 -29.45 9.40 16.19
N ALA A 894 -28.68 8.35 15.94
CA ALA A 894 -27.47 8.01 16.69
C ALA A 894 -26.19 8.59 16.08
N ALA A 895 -26.20 8.84 14.77
CA ALA A 895 -25.10 9.45 14.05
C ALA A 895 -25.60 10.51 13.06
N VAL A 896 -24.79 11.54 12.81
CA VAL A 896 -25.02 12.57 11.79
C VAL A 896 -23.80 12.68 10.89
N VAL A 897 -24.02 12.57 9.59
CA VAL A 897 -23.00 12.69 8.56
C VAL A 897 -23.32 13.91 7.71
N ALA A 898 -22.39 14.85 7.58
CA ALA A 898 -22.45 15.90 6.59
C ALA A 898 -21.91 15.34 5.27
N ILE A 899 -22.64 15.49 4.17
CA ILE A 899 -22.16 15.15 2.82
C ILE A 899 -22.35 16.37 1.93
N GLY A 900 -21.38 16.67 1.09
CA GLY A 900 -21.53 17.85 0.26
C GLY A 900 -20.29 18.22 -0.50
N HIS A 901 -20.41 19.36 -1.16
CA HIS A 901 -19.56 19.71 -2.28
C HIS A 901 -18.50 20.75 -1.90
N GLU A 902 -17.73 20.50 -0.85
CA GLU A 902 -16.49 21.25 -0.55
C GLU A 902 -15.36 20.28 -0.28
N GLY A 903 -14.13 20.68 -0.58
CA GLY A 903 -12.98 19.79 -0.53
C GLY A 903 -11.70 20.46 -0.04
N ALA A 904 -10.66 19.66 0.13
CA ALA A 904 -9.32 20.07 0.50
C ALA A 904 -8.54 20.56 -0.74
N THR A 905 -7.84 21.68 -0.60
CA THR A 905 -7.12 22.28 -1.74
C THR A 905 -5.60 22.10 -1.68
N ALA A 906 -5.09 21.68 -0.52
CA ALA A 906 -3.65 21.52 -0.26
C ALA A 906 -3.41 20.60 0.96
N GLY A 907 -2.14 20.40 1.31
CA GLY A 907 -1.72 19.55 2.42
C GLY A 907 -1.35 18.14 1.97
N SER A 908 -1.40 17.19 2.89
CA SER A 908 -1.14 15.77 2.62
C SER A 908 -2.40 14.93 2.80
N PHE A 909 -2.33 13.65 2.41
CA PHE A 909 -3.44 12.71 2.59
C PHE A 909 -3.96 12.66 4.05
N ASN A 910 -3.08 12.84 5.04
CA ASN A 910 -3.35 12.74 6.48
C ASN A 910 -3.27 14.07 7.23
N ASP A 911 -3.04 15.17 6.52
CA ASP A 911 -2.99 16.52 7.08
C ASP A 911 -3.45 17.49 5.99
N PRO A 912 -4.75 17.45 5.64
CA PRO A 912 -5.30 18.29 4.58
C PRO A 912 -5.55 19.71 5.07
N THR A 913 -5.55 20.65 4.13
CA THR A 913 -5.91 22.06 4.36
C THR A 913 -6.85 22.56 3.26
N GLY A 914 -7.73 23.50 3.58
CA GLY A 914 -8.70 24.08 2.65
C GLY A 914 -10.14 24.05 3.17
N PRO A 915 -11.12 24.34 2.30
CA PRO A 915 -12.52 24.51 2.69
C PRO A 915 -13.13 23.35 3.49
N LEU A 916 -12.91 22.09 3.09
CA LEU A 916 -13.45 20.94 3.82
C LEU A 916 -12.95 20.80 5.26
N PRO A 917 -11.62 20.77 5.54
CA PRO A 917 -11.14 20.73 6.92
C PRO A 917 -11.52 21.98 7.73
N ASP A 918 -11.54 23.17 7.11
CA ASP A 918 -11.98 24.40 7.77
C ASP A 918 -13.46 24.32 8.18
N LEU A 919 -14.32 23.86 7.27
CA LEU A 919 -15.74 23.61 7.54
C LEU A 919 -15.89 22.59 8.67
N ALA A 920 -15.18 21.47 8.60
CA ALA A 920 -15.27 20.39 9.57
C ALA A 920 -14.89 20.83 10.98
N ASP A 921 -13.90 21.73 11.13
CA ASP A 921 -13.47 22.29 12.41
C ASP A 921 -14.60 23.12 13.08
N ASP A 922 -15.49 23.72 12.29
CA ASP A 922 -16.64 24.54 12.74
C ASP A 922 -17.95 23.73 12.94
N LEU A 923 -17.96 22.43 12.66
CA LEU A 923 -19.17 21.60 12.79
C LEU A 923 -19.47 21.17 14.24
N LEU A 924 -20.77 21.16 14.59
CA LEU A 924 -21.29 20.80 15.89
C LEU A 924 -22.34 19.68 15.77
N GLY A 925 -22.14 18.60 16.51
CA GLY A 925 -23.08 17.46 16.55
C GLY A 925 -23.03 16.55 15.31
N VAL A 926 -22.05 16.77 14.43
CA VAL A 926 -21.71 15.95 13.26
C VAL A 926 -20.59 14.97 13.63
N ASP A 927 -20.67 13.74 13.16
CA ASP A 927 -19.65 12.70 13.41
C ASP A 927 -18.64 12.58 12.27
N VAL A 928 -19.10 12.79 11.04
CA VAL A 928 -18.34 12.63 9.80
C VAL A 928 -18.71 13.74 8.81
N ALA A 929 -17.75 14.32 8.09
CA ALA A 929 -17.98 15.17 6.94
C ALA A 929 -17.32 14.57 5.69
N LEU A 930 -18.12 14.27 4.67
CA LEU A 930 -17.68 13.72 3.40
C LEU A 930 -17.69 14.83 2.35
N GLY A 931 -16.51 15.18 1.84
CA GLY A 931 -16.31 16.27 0.89
C GLY A 931 -16.20 15.81 -0.57
N ASP A 932 -16.00 16.79 -1.45
CA ASP A 932 -15.99 16.65 -2.91
C ASP A 932 -15.32 17.88 -3.59
N HIS A 933 -15.58 18.16 -4.87
CA HIS A 933 -15.25 19.41 -5.61
C HIS A 933 -13.79 19.55 -6.09
N THR A 934 -12.83 19.21 -5.23
CA THR A 934 -11.42 19.58 -5.45
C THR A 934 -10.55 18.48 -6.06
N ASN A 935 -11.11 17.30 -6.32
CA ASN A 935 -10.37 16.12 -6.78
C ASN A 935 -9.15 15.81 -5.87
N PHE A 936 -9.31 16.00 -4.56
CA PHE A 936 -8.29 15.75 -3.56
C PHE A 936 -8.59 14.44 -2.84
N GLN A 937 -7.56 13.71 -2.43
CA GLN A 937 -7.74 12.48 -1.65
C GLN A 937 -7.27 12.73 -0.22
N THR A 938 -8.13 12.50 0.76
CA THR A 938 -7.76 12.64 2.18
C THR A 938 -8.65 11.82 3.10
N ILE A 939 -8.09 11.37 4.23
CA ILE A 939 -8.82 10.85 5.39
C ILE A 939 -8.14 11.40 6.64
N ASP A 940 -8.86 12.13 7.48
CA ASP A 940 -8.31 12.74 8.69
C ASP A 940 -9.36 12.85 9.81
N VAL A 941 -8.92 12.86 11.07
CA VAL A 941 -9.78 13.14 12.23
C VAL A 941 -9.41 14.49 12.81
N ARG A 942 -10.35 15.43 12.72
CA ARG A 942 -10.18 16.81 13.15
C ARG A 942 -10.08 16.95 14.67
N PRO A 943 -9.51 18.04 15.20
CA PRO A 943 -9.38 18.27 16.65
C PRO A 943 -10.69 18.25 17.44
N ASN A 944 -11.81 18.62 16.80
CA ASN A 944 -13.15 18.54 17.39
C ASN A 944 -13.76 17.12 17.34
N GLY A 945 -13.01 16.17 16.80
CA GLY A 945 -13.35 14.77 16.66
C GLY A 945 -14.04 14.43 15.34
N VAL A 946 -14.39 15.35 14.44
CA VAL A 946 -15.06 15.02 13.16
C VAL A 946 -14.12 14.23 12.25
N LEU A 947 -14.58 13.09 11.71
CA LEU A 947 -13.84 12.36 10.67
C LEU A 947 -14.15 12.99 9.31
N ILE A 948 -13.13 13.35 8.54
CA ILE A 948 -13.28 13.85 7.19
C ILE A 948 -12.76 12.84 6.16
N ALA A 949 -13.39 12.83 4.98
CA ALA A 949 -12.87 12.12 3.83
C ALA A 949 -13.26 12.81 2.51
N GLU A 950 -12.37 12.74 1.52
CA GLU A 950 -12.57 13.15 0.13
C GLU A 950 -11.84 12.17 -0.79
N ASN A 951 -12.34 12.00 -2.02
CA ASN A 951 -11.77 11.11 -3.02
C ASN A 951 -11.43 11.83 -4.32
N LEU A 952 -10.59 11.17 -5.13
CA LEU A 952 -10.43 11.55 -6.52
C LEU A 952 -11.75 11.36 -7.29
N SER A 953 -11.96 12.23 -8.28
CA SER A 953 -13.17 12.34 -9.09
C SER A 953 -13.42 11.11 -9.99
N LYS A 954 -14.61 11.07 -10.61
CA LYS A 954 -14.98 10.16 -11.70
C LYS A 954 -15.07 8.68 -11.30
N GLY A 955 -15.21 8.41 -10.00
CA GLY A 955 -15.37 7.05 -9.47
C GLY A 955 -14.13 6.16 -9.65
N ILE A 956 -12.94 6.73 -9.84
CA ILE A 956 -11.68 5.97 -9.85
C ILE A 956 -11.20 5.63 -8.43
N ARG A 957 -11.86 6.19 -7.41
CA ARG A 957 -11.71 5.90 -5.99
C ARG A 957 -13.09 5.85 -5.34
N PHE A 958 -13.19 5.12 -4.23
CA PHE A 958 -14.29 5.27 -3.28
C PHE A 958 -13.78 5.10 -1.86
N VAL A 959 -14.45 5.74 -0.90
CA VAL A 959 -14.19 5.60 0.53
C VAL A 959 -15.26 4.76 1.18
N ARG A 960 -14.87 3.88 2.09
CA ARG A 960 -15.75 3.19 3.03
C ARG A 960 -15.57 3.81 4.42
N THR A 961 -16.57 4.52 4.89
CA THR A 961 -16.66 4.99 6.28
C THR A 961 -17.42 3.98 7.13
N ARG A 962 -16.90 3.67 8.32
CA ARG A 962 -17.47 2.70 9.26
C ARG A 962 -17.70 3.35 10.61
N LEU A 963 -18.94 3.32 11.10
CA LEU A 963 -19.35 3.81 12.41
C LEU A 963 -19.84 2.66 13.27
N VAL A 964 -19.19 2.42 14.42
CA VAL A 964 -19.66 1.46 15.42
C VAL A 964 -20.59 2.19 16.38
N ILE A 965 -21.85 1.77 16.40
CA ILE A 965 -22.92 2.39 17.15
C ILE A 965 -23.34 1.48 18.30
N ASP A 966 -23.50 2.05 19.50
CA ASP A 966 -24.27 1.39 20.55
C ASP A 966 -25.78 1.69 20.34
N PRO A 967 -26.61 0.68 20.00
CA PRO A 967 -28.03 0.88 19.75
C PRO A 967 -28.83 1.18 21.03
N ALA A 968 -28.31 0.85 22.23
CA ALA A 968 -28.98 1.12 23.50
C ALA A 968 -28.86 2.59 23.89
N THR A 969 -27.64 3.13 23.81
CA THR A 969 -27.33 4.54 24.16
C THR A 969 -27.46 5.49 22.98
N LYS A 970 -27.46 4.97 21.75
CA LYS A 970 -27.54 5.70 20.47
C LYS A 970 -26.38 6.66 20.28
N THR A 971 -25.17 6.19 20.57
CA THR A 971 -23.93 6.96 20.41
C THR A 971 -22.99 6.24 19.46
N VAL A 972 -22.23 7.03 18.69
CA VAL A 972 -21.06 6.53 17.94
C VAL A 972 -19.96 6.23 18.96
N LEU A 973 -19.54 4.97 19.05
CA LEU A 973 -18.43 4.52 19.90
C LEU A 973 -17.09 4.60 19.17
N TYR A 974 -17.10 4.40 17.85
CA TYR A 974 -15.90 4.37 17.04
C TYR A 974 -16.20 4.75 15.60
N LYS A 975 -15.22 5.35 14.94
CA LYS A 975 -15.28 5.71 13.53
C LYS A 975 -13.93 5.55 12.86
N THR A 976 -13.97 5.07 11.62
CA THR A 976 -12.79 4.90 10.76
C THR A 976 -13.22 5.03 9.31
N ALA A 977 -12.27 5.31 8.43
CA ALA A 977 -12.48 5.28 6.99
C ALA A 977 -11.27 4.65 6.28
N ASP A 978 -11.56 4.02 5.15
CA ASP A 978 -10.59 3.41 4.25
C ASP A 978 -10.97 3.73 2.79
N TRP A 979 -9.99 3.79 1.89
CA TRP A 979 -10.20 4.08 0.46
C TRP A 979 -9.73 2.93 -0.42
N HIS A 980 -10.35 2.77 -1.59
CA HIS A 980 -10.09 1.66 -2.49
C HIS A 980 -10.06 2.05 -3.97
N ARG A 981 -9.39 1.21 -4.77
CA ARG A 981 -9.25 1.34 -6.23
C ARG A 981 -10.14 0.31 -6.94
N PRO A 982 -11.23 0.73 -7.61
CA PRO A 982 -12.13 -0.16 -8.32
C PRO A 982 -11.55 -0.54 -9.70
N TRP A 983 -10.49 -1.35 -9.70
CA TRP A 983 -9.89 -1.88 -10.93
C TRP A 983 -10.89 -2.75 -11.69
N ALA A 984 -10.89 -2.64 -13.03
CA ALA A 984 -11.77 -3.44 -13.88
C ALA A 984 -11.24 -4.86 -14.15
N ILE A 985 -9.91 -5.05 -14.09
CA ILE A 985 -9.29 -6.35 -14.34
C ILE A 985 -9.74 -7.39 -13.30
N GLY A 986 -10.20 -8.54 -13.80
CA GLY A 986 -10.75 -9.63 -12.99
C GLY A 986 -12.16 -9.40 -12.45
N VAL A 987 -12.79 -8.27 -12.78
CA VAL A 987 -14.16 -7.95 -12.34
C VAL A 987 -15.13 -8.17 -13.49
N THR A 988 -16.16 -8.98 -13.25
CA THR A 988 -17.26 -9.13 -14.21
C THR A 988 -18.12 -7.87 -14.17
N PRO A 989 -18.27 -7.11 -15.28
CA PRO A 989 -19.12 -5.92 -15.29
C PRO A 989 -20.59 -6.29 -15.10
N ASP A 990 -21.36 -5.43 -14.43
CA ASP A 990 -22.81 -5.59 -14.32
C ASP A 990 -23.44 -5.61 -15.72
N PRO A 991 -24.13 -6.70 -16.10
CA PRO A 991 -24.58 -6.89 -17.47
C PRO A 991 -25.70 -5.93 -17.87
N THR A 992 -26.53 -5.48 -16.92
CA THR A 992 -27.62 -4.53 -17.19
C THR A 992 -27.06 -3.14 -17.47
N ILE A 993 -26.14 -2.67 -16.61
CA ILE A 993 -25.45 -1.40 -16.78
C ILE A 993 -24.62 -1.42 -18.08
N GLN A 994 -23.87 -2.50 -18.33
CA GLN A 994 -23.06 -2.61 -19.55
C GLN A 994 -23.92 -2.61 -20.82
N SER A 995 -25.09 -3.28 -20.80
CA SER A 995 -26.04 -3.23 -21.92
C SER A 995 -26.50 -1.81 -22.21
N ARG A 996 -26.84 -1.05 -21.17
CA ARG A 996 -27.25 0.35 -21.31
C ARG A 996 -26.14 1.22 -21.89
N ILE A 997 -24.90 1.06 -21.42
CA ILE A 997 -23.72 1.75 -21.99
C ILE A 997 -23.56 1.41 -23.48
N ASN A 998 -23.71 0.14 -23.85
CA ASN A 998 -23.59 -0.29 -25.25
C ASN A 998 -24.67 0.34 -26.15
N GLU A 999 -25.91 0.46 -25.66
CA GLU A 999 -26.99 1.15 -26.38
C GLU A 999 -26.69 2.63 -26.61
N LEU A 1000 -26.20 3.33 -25.58
CA LEU A 1000 -25.81 4.74 -25.66
C LEU A 1000 -24.68 4.95 -26.67
N ASN A 1001 -23.63 4.13 -26.58
CA ASN A 1001 -22.53 4.16 -27.53
C ASN A 1001 -23.02 3.91 -28.97
N ALA A 1002 -23.85 2.90 -29.19
CA ALA A 1002 -24.39 2.59 -30.52
C ALA A 1002 -25.20 3.75 -31.12
N ALA A 1003 -25.96 4.49 -30.30
CA ALA A 1003 -26.71 5.66 -30.74
C ALA A 1003 -25.80 6.85 -31.09
N LEU A 1004 -24.66 6.99 -30.41
CA LEU A 1004 -23.74 8.12 -30.57
C LEU A 1004 -22.66 7.90 -31.61
N THR A 1005 -22.23 6.66 -31.88
CA THR A 1005 -21.15 6.34 -32.84
C THR A 1005 -21.30 7.03 -34.20
N PRO A 1006 -22.49 7.09 -34.84
CA PRO A 1006 -22.63 7.77 -36.13
C PRO A 1006 -22.38 9.28 -36.10
N ILE A 1007 -22.42 9.90 -34.92
CA ILE A 1007 -22.23 11.34 -34.71
C ILE A 1007 -20.82 11.58 -34.19
N LEU A 1008 -20.51 11.00 -33.02
CA LEU A 1008 -19.28 11.26 -32.27
C LEU A 1008 -18.06 10.56 -32.89
N GLY A 1009 -18.25 9.42 -33.54
CA GLY A 1009 -17.20 8.67 -34.24
C GLY A 1009 -16.72 9.32 -35.56
N THR A 1010 -17.32 10.45 -35.97
CA THR A 1010 -16.94 11.13 -37.20
C THR A 1010 -15.55 11.73 -37.07
N VAL A 1011 -14.56 11.21 -37.81
CA VAL A 1011 -13.22 11.83 -37.94
C VAL A 1011 -13.35 13.15 -38.69
N ILE A 1012 -12.94 14.25 -38.04
CA ILE A 1012 -13.01 15.60 -38.61
C ILE A 1012 -11.64 16.15 -39.02
N GLY A 1013 -10.57 15.50 -38.60
CA GLY A 1013 -9.19 15.84 -38.96
C GLY A 1013 -8.18 15.02 -38.19
N SER A 1014 -6.92 15.44 -38.20
CA SER A 1014 -5.83 14.80 -37.48
C SER A 1014 -4.76 15.80 -37.00
N SER A 1015 -3.81 15.33 -36.20
CA SER A 1015 -2.63 16.09 -35.78
C SER A 1015 -1.36 15.25 -35.87
N ASN A 1016 -0.22 15.90 -36.15
CA ASN A 1016 1.09 15.27 -36.13
C ASN A 1016 1.65 15.11 -34.69
N VAL A 1017 1.01 15.73 -33.70
CA VAL A 1017 1.38 15.67 -32.28
C VAL A 1017 0.17 15.26 -31.45
N PHE A 1018 0.40 14.62 -30.31
CA PHE A 1018 -0.66 14.37 -29.34
C PHE A 1018 -1.06 15.68 -28.67
N ILE A 1019 -2.35 15.95 -28.54
CA ILE A 1019 -2.89 17.20 -27.95
C ILE A 1019 -3.66 16.82 -26.68
N PRO A 1020 -2.98 16.72 -25.53
CA PRO A 1020 -3.63 16.37 -24.27
C PRO A 1020 -4.36 17.57 -23.64
N ARG A 1021 -5.26 17.27 -22.71
CA ARG A 1021 -5.78 18.21 -21.72
C ARG A 1021 -4.69 18.76 -20.84
N ALA A 1022 -3.73 17.90 -20.49
CA ALA A 1022 -2.65 18.23 -19.59
C ALA A 1022 -1.88 19.46 -20.07
N ASP A 1023 -1.51 20.32 -19.12
CA ASP A 1023 -0.71 21.50 -19.42
C ASP A 1023 0.79 21.18 -19.50
N SER A 1024 1.57 22.17 -19.95
CA SER A 1024 3.03 22.07 -20.05
C SER A 1024 3.76 21.92 -18.71
N CYS A 1025 3.05 21.92 -17.59
CA CYS A 1025 3.60 21.62 -16.27
C CYS A 1025 3.25 20.20 -15.81
N GLY A 1026 2.72 19.37 -16.71
CA GLY A 1026 2.43 17.96 -16.48
C GLY A 1026 1.16 17.73 -15.65
N ARG A 1027 0.37 18.78 -15.38
CA ARG A 1027 -0.87 18.63 -14.64
C ARG A 1027 -2.00 18.14 -15.54
N SER A 1028 -2.60 17.01 -15.16
CA SER A 1028 -3.70 16.38 -15.91
C SER A 1028 -4.98 17.22 -15.97
N ASP A 1029 -5.19 18.14 -15.02
CA ASP A 1029 -6.35 19.05 -15.03
C ASP A 1029 -6.20 20.23 -16.00
N GLY A 1030 -4.96 20.57 -16.39
CA GLY A 1030 -4.63 21.60 -17.38
C GLY A 1030 -4.72 23.06 -16.88
N ARG A 1031 -4.60 23.27 -15.56
CA ARG A 1031 -5.03 24.52 -14.88
C ARG A 1031 -3.90 25.42 -14.36
N LEU A 1032 -2.62 25.12 -14.62
CA LEU A 1032 -1.49 25.92 -14.12
C LEU A 1032 -0.63 26.56 -15.20
N CYS A 1033 -0.60 25.96 -16.40
CA CYS A 1033 0.33 26.35 -17.45
C CYS A 1033 -0.31 26.41 -18.85
N GLU A 1034 0.43 26.94 -19.81
CA GLU A 1034 0.06 26.87 -21.23
C GLU A 1034 -0.17 25.42 -21.64
N SER A 1035 -1.26 25.15 -22.37
CA SER A 1035 -1.62 23.80 -22.84
C SER A 1035 -1.79 23.78 -24.36
N LEU A 1036 -1.50 22.63 -24.99
CA LEU A 1036 -1.69 22.47 -26.44
C LEU A 1036 -3.18 22.57 -26.82
N VAL A 1037 -4.07 21.97 -26.04
CA VAL A 1037 -5.53 22.06 -26.27
C VAL A 1037 -6.02 23.50 -26.12
N GLY A 1038 -5.50 24.25 -25.14
CA GLY A 1038 -5.82 25.66 -24.95
C GLY A 1038 -5.37 26.54 -26.11
N ASN A 1039 -4.15 26.33 -26.60
CA ASN A 1039 -3.61 27.03 -27.76
C ASN A 1039 -4.46 26.78 -29.02
N VAL A 1040 -4.76 25.51 -29.33
CA VAL A 1040 -5.55 25.17 -30.52
C VAL A 1040 -6.96 25.75 -30.43
N THR A 1041 -7.59 25.70 -29.25
CA THR A 1041 -8.95 26.23 -29.04
C THR A 1041 -9.00 27.74 -29.23
N THR A 1042 -8.07 28.47 -28.63
CA THR A 1042 -8.01 29.93 -28.76
C THR A 1042 -7.56 30.38 -30.15
N ASP A 1043 -6.68 29.63 -30.81
CA ASP A 1043 -6.33 29.86 -32.22
C ASP A 1043 -7.54 29.68 -33.14
N ALA A 1044 -8.38 28.67 -32.89
CA ALA A 1044 -9.61 28.46 -33.63
C ALA A 1044 -10.57 29.64 -33.50
N MET A 1045 -10.80 30.12 -32.28
CA MET A 1045 -11.62 31.30 -32.00
C MET A 1045 -11.09 32.54 -32.73
N ARG A 1046 -9.80 32.83 -32.55
CA ARG A 1046 -9.17 34.01 -33.17
C ARG A 1046 -9.19 33.95 -34.69
N ALA A 1047 -8.87 32.79 -35.28
CA ALA A 1047 -8.82 32.61 -36.73
C ALA A 1047 -10.21 32.76 -37.38
N LYS A 1048 -11.26 32.20 -36.76
CA LYS A 1048 -12.65 32.29 -37.25
C LYS A 1048 -13.10 33.75 -37.40
N TYR A 1049 -12.78 34.60 -36.43
CA TYR A 1049 -13.25 35.98 -36.34
C TYR A 1049 -12.21 37.03 -36.76
N ALA A 1050 -11.07 36.63 -37.32
CA ALA A 1050 -10.06 37.56 -37.84
C ALA A 1050 -10.61 38.53 -38.91
N SER A 1051 -11.61 38.08 -39.69
CA SER A 1051 -12.24 38.89 -40.75
C SER A 1051 -13.06 40.08 -40.24
N ILE A 1052 -13.49 40.05 -38.97
CA ILE A 1052 -14.22 41.15 -38.32
C ILE A 1052 -13.34 41.99 -37.38
N GLY A 1053 -12.05 41.65 -37.27
CA GLY A 1053 -11.05 42.46 -36.58
C GLY A 1053 -10.63 41.94 -35.20
N VAL A 1054 -10.91 40.67 -34.84
CA VAL A 1054 -10.50 40.12 -33.53
C VAL A 1054 -8.97 40.11 -33.40
N ASP A 1055 -8.47 40.83 -32.41
CA ASP A 1055 -7.05 40.96 -32.08
C ASP A 1055 -6.57 39.74 -31.29
N PHE A 1056 -7.32 39.34 -30.25
CA PHE A 1056 -6.94 38.31 -29.29
C PHE A 1056 -8.09 37.34 -28.98
N ALA A 1057 -7.77 36.12 -28.56
CA ALA A 1057 -8.75 35.20 -28.00
C ALA A 1057 -8.32 34.69 -26.63
N ILE A 1058 -9.28 34.50 -25.72
CA ILE A 1058 -9.06 34.04 -24.34
C ILE A 1058 -10.14 33.03 -23.98
N THR A 1059 -9.77 31.93 -23.34
CA THR A 1059 -10.72 31.01 -22.68
C THR A 1059 -10.14 30.48 -21.38
N ASN A 1060 -10.99 30.27 -20.38
CA ASN A 1060 -10.61 29.69 -19.10
C ASN A 1060 -10.34 28.18 -19.26
N SER A 1061 -9.29 27.67 -18.60
CA SER A 1061 -8.88 26.25 -18.66
C SER A 1061 -9.90 25.30 -18.01
N GLY A 1062 -10.73 25.80 -17.09
CA GLY A 1062 -11.82 25.07 -16.47
C GLY A 1062 -12.86 24.55 -17.46
N GLY A 1063 -13.01 25.26 -18.59
CA GLY A 1063 -13.87 24.89 -19.72
C GLY A 1063 -13.32 23.76 -20.61
N LEU A 1064 -12.04 23.39 -20.45
CA LEU A 1064 -11.37 22.36 -21.26
C LEU A 1064 -11.30 21.04 -20.48
N ARG A 1065 -12.04 20.01 -20.91
CA ARG A 1065 -12.34 18.83 -20.07
C ARG A 1065 -11.70 17.52 -20.49
N ALA A 1066 -11.17 17.41 -21.70
CA ALA A 1066 -10.58 16.18 -22.24
C ALA A 1066 -9.40 16.47 -23.19
N ASP A 1067 -8.76 15.41 -23.65
CA ASP A 1067 -7.77 15.46 -24.73
C ASP A 1067 -8.50 15.77 -26.06
N LEU A 1068 -7.82 16.45 -26.99
CA LEU A 1068 -8.39 16.77 -28.31
C LEU A 1068 -8.14 15.64 -29.33
N THR A 1069 -7.04 14.92 -29.18
CA THR A 1069 -6.66 13.80 -30.04
C THR A 1069 -7.11 12.48 -29.44
N CYS A 1070 -7.51 11.56 -30.31
CA CYS A 1070 -7.77 10.17 -29.94
C CYS A 1070 -6.58 9.56 -29.19
N PRO A 1071 -6.81 8.70 -28.18
CA PRO A 1071 -5.73 7.99 -27.51
C PRO A 1071 -5.06 6.98 -28.47
N SER A 1072 -3.81 6.59 -28.18
CA SER A 1072 -3.07 5.64 -29.03
C SER A 1072 -3.51 4.18 -28.83
N PRO A 1073 -3.90 3.73 -27.62
CA PRO A 1073 -4.75 2.58 -27.47
C PRO A 1073 -6.21 3.00 -27.69
N ASP A 1074 -6.81 2.51 -28.76
CA ASP A 1074 -8.23 2.74 -29.05
C ASP A 1074 -9.10 2.05 -27.99
N ASN A 1075 -10.03 2.79 -27.39
CA ASN A 1075 -11.06 2.22 -26.52
C ASN A 1075 -12.38 2.22 -27.30
N PRO A 1076 -13.12 1.10 -27.43
CA PRO A 1076 -14.38 1.06 -28.15
C PRO A 1076 -15.48 2.03 -27.63
N SER A 1077 -15.24 2.69 -26.49
CA SER A 1077 -16.13 3.68 -25.87
C SER A 1077 -15.63 5.14 -25.91
N ASP A 1078 -14.50 5.44 -26.54
CA ASP A 1078 -13.96 6.82 -26.65
C ASP A 1078 -14.37 7.54 -27.96
N PHE A 1079 -15.18 6.88 -28.78
CA PHE A 1079 -15.63 7.34 -30.10
C PHE A 1079 -14.47 7.64 -31.06
N CYS A 1080 -13.32 7.00 -30.86
CA CYS A 1080 -12.22 6.97 -31.81
C CYS A 1080 -12.28 5.66 -32.62
N PRO A 1081 -11.88 5.70 -33.91
CA PRO A 1081 -11.65 4.48 -34.67
C PRO A 1081 -10.23 3.97 -34.43
N PRO A 1082 -9.97 2.66 -34.55
CA PRO A 1082 -8.61 2.12 -34.48
C PRO A 1082 -7.69 2.78 -35.51
N TYR A 1083 -6.50 3.20 -35.08
CA TYR A 1083 -5.51 3.83 -35.94
C TYR A 1083 -4.08 3.63 -35.40
N THR A 1084 -3.07 4.05 -36.16
CA THR A 1084 -1.66 4.02 -35.72
C THR A 1084 -1.10 5.44 -35.77
N PRO A 1085 -0.83 6.09 -34.62
CA PRO A 1085 -0.18 7.39 -34.62
C PRO A 1085 1.30 7.31 -34.98
N PRO A 1086 1.89 8.39 -35.52
CA PRO A 1086 1.22 9.55 -36.11
C PRO A 1086 0.70 9.28 -37.54
N PRO A 1087 -0.34 10.01 -38.01
CA PRO A 1087 -1.01 11.13 -37.33
C PRO A 1087 -2.07 10.68 -36.30
N TYR A 1088 -2.27 11.49 -35.27
CA TYR A 1088 -3.32 11.34 -34.25
C TYR A 1088 -4.67 11.79 -34.81
N LEU A 1089 -5.68 10.93 -34.80
CA LEU A 1089 -7.01 11.29 -35.29
C LEU A 1089 -7.74 12.22 -34.31
N ILE A 1090 -8.62 13.06 -34.83
CA ILE A 1090 -9.53 13.91 -34.06
C ILE A 1090 -10.95 13.64 -34.55
N THR A 1091 -11.83 13.22 -33.64
CA THR A 1091 -13.24 12.98 -33.93
C THR A 1091 -14.12 14.09 -33.38
N ARG A 1092 -15.38 14.12 -33.83
CA ARG A 1092 -16.39 15.02 -33.26
C ARG A 1092 -16.60 14.77 -31.76
N GLY A 1093 -16.50 13.51 -31.33
CA GLY A 1093 -16.54 13.11 -29.93
C GLY A 1093 -15.43 13.75 -29.10
N GLN A 1094 -14.20 13.76 -29.59
CA GLN A 1094 -13.08 14.41 -28.88
C GLN A 1094 -13.30 15.92 -28.70
N VAL A 1095 -13.77 16.63 -29.74
CA VAL A 1095 -14.09 18.06 -29.62
C VAL A 1095 -15.17 18.34 -28.56
N LEU A 1096 -16.23 17.54 -28.54
CA LEU A 1096 -17.29 17.67 -27.52
C LEU A 1096 -16.83 17.21 -26.12
N GLY A 1097 -15.86 16.30 -26.05
CA GLY A 1097 -15.18 15.95 -24.81
C GLY A 1097 -14.35 17.10 -24.25
N VAL A 1098 -13.67 17.87 -25.11
CA VAL A 1098 -12.95 19.08 -24.69
C VAL A 1098 -13.93 20.16 -24.22
N LEU A 1099 -15.01 20.41 -24.97
CA LEU A 1099 -15.94 21.53 -24.76
C LEU A 1099 -17.38 21.04 -24.49
N PRO A 1100 -17.68 20.44 -23.31
CA PRO A 1100 -18.98 19.82 -23.06
C PRO A 1100 -20.10 20.81 -22.71
N PHE A 1101 -19.78 22.07 -22.42
CA PHE A 1101 -20.76 23.02 -21.85
C PHE A 1101 -21.71 23.65 -22.89
N GLY A 1102 -21.45 23.46 -24.19
CA GLY A 1102 -22.22 24.12 -25.25
C GLY A 1102 -22.04 25.64 -25.30
N ASN A 1103 -20.96 26.15 -24.70
CA ASN A 1103 -20.58 27.56 -24.73
C ASN A 1103 -20.54 28.09 -26.18
N VAL A 1104 -20.89 29.36 -26.35
CA VAL A 1104 -20.75 30.07 -27.62
C VAL A 1104 -19.56 31.03 -27.55
N VAL A 1105 -18.93 31.28 -28.69
CA VAL A 1105 -17.95 32.35 -28.77
C VAL A 1105 -18.69 33.68 -28.78
N VAL A 1106 -18.18 34.64 -28.04
CA VAL A 1106 -18.63 36.03 -28.08
C VAL A 1106 -17.48 36.94 -28.48
N THR A 1107 -17.80 38.03 -29.16
CA THR A 1107 -16.83 39.07 -29.52
C THR A 1107 -17.23 40.40 -28.93
N LEU A 1108 -16.26 41.15 -28.43
CA LEU A 1108 -16.47 42.45 -27.79
C LEU A 1108 -15.22 43.33 -27.84
N ASP A 1109 -15.42 44.63 -27.72
CA ASP A 1109 -14.34 45.59 -27.54
C ASP A 1109 -14.04 45.75 -26.04
N VAL A 1110 -12.79 45.52 -25.65
CA VAL A 1110 -12.27 45.78 -24.31
C VAL A 1110 -11.16 46.82 -24.38
N ASN A 1111 -11.09 47.72 -23.41
CA ASN A 1111 -9.93 48.58 -23.27
C ASN A 1111 -8.76 47.85 -22.60
N GLY A 1112 -7.54 48.38 -22.71
CA GLY A 1112 -6.35 47.73 -22.17
C GLY A 1112 -6.37 47.50 -20.65
N ALA A 1113 -7.07 48.33 -19.87
CA ALA A 1113 -7.21 48.12 -18.44
C ALA A 1113 -8.18 46.97 -18.10
N GLU A 1114 -9.24 46.80 -18.90
CA GLU A 1114 -10.16 45.66 -18.82
C GLU A 1114 -9.42 44.36 -19.19
N LEU A 1115 -8.66 44.37 -20.28
CA LEU A 1115 -7.81 43.23 -20.67
C LEU A 1115 -6.81 42.86 -19.56
N LYS A 1116 -6.18 43.86 -18.93
CA LYS A 1116 -5.31 43.62 -17.78
C LYS A 1116 -6.07 42.92 -16.65
N THR A 1117 -7.28 43.40 -16.34
CA THR A 1117 -8.11 42.83 -15.27
C THR A 1117 -8.47 41.36 -15.56
N MET A 1118 -8.77 41.01 -16.80
CA MET A 1118 -9.02 39.62 -17.21
C MET A 1118 -7.79 38.73 -16.98
N LEU A 1119 -6.60 39.18 -17.40
CA LEU A 1119 -5.36 38.43 -17.23
C LEU A 1119 -4.98 38.29 -15.74
N GLU A 1120 -5.16 39.35 -14.96
CA GLU A 1120 -4.94 39.36 -13.50
C GLU A 1120 -5.90 38.40 -12.78
N ASN A 1121 -7.17 38.36 -13.18
CA ASN A 1121 -8.14 37.38 -12.66
C ASN A 1121 -7.65 35.97 -12.95
N GLY A 1122 -7.24 35.70 -14.20
CA GLY A 1122 -6.84 34.38 -14.62
C GLY A 1122 -5.66 33.79 -13.82
N VAL A 1123 -4.72 34.61 -13.38
CA VAL A 1123 -3.56 34.17 -12.57
C VAL A 1123 -3.73 34.44 -11.08
N SER A 1124 -4.92 34.82 -10.62
CA SER A 1124 -5.16 35.21 -9.21
C SER A 1124 -5.03 34.06 -8.21
N SER A 1125 -5.34 32.83 -8.61
CA SER A 1125 -5.26 31.65 -7.74
C SER A 1125 -3.88 30.99 -7.71
N MET A 1126 -2.95 31.41 -8.58
CA MET A 1126 -1.59 30.84 -8.63
C MET A 1126 -0.86 30.97 -7.28
N PRO A 1127 -0.10 29.95 -6.85
CA PRO A 1127 0.23 28.71 -7.57
C PRO A 1127 -0.84 27.60 -7.50
N GLY A 1128 -1.99 27.84 -6.85
CA GLY A 1128 -3.09 26.88 -6.78
C GLY A 1128 -3.80 26.70 -8.13
N ALA A 1129 -4.16 25.45 -8.45
CA ALA A 1129 -4.86 25.12 -9.68
C ALA A 1129 -6.33 25.58 -9.62
N ASN A 1130 -6.77 26.34 -10.64
CA ASN A 1130 -8.15 26.83 -10.71
C ASN A 1130 -8.62 26.93 -12.16
N GLY A 1131 -9.92 26.71 -12.40
CA GLY A 1131 -10.52 26.77 -13.73
C GLY A 1131 -10.33 28.11 -14.44
N ARG A 1132 -10.22 29.21 -13.68
CA ARG A 1132 -10.02 30.56 -14.23
C ARG A 1132 -8.70 30.76 -14.99
N PHE A 1133 -7.74 29.84 -14.91
CA PHE A 1133 -6.45 30.03 -15.59
C PHE A 1133 -6.63 30.24 -17.10
N PRO A 1134 -6.10 31.31 -17.71
CA PRO A 1134 -6.46 31.73 -19.06
C PRO A 1134 -5.56 31.07 -20.10
N GLN A 1135 -6.13 30.37 -21.07
CA GLN A 1135 -5.46 30.03 -22.33
C GLN A 1135 -5.68 31.17 -23.31
N VAL A 1136 -4.68 31.53 -24.13
CA VAL A 1136 -4.71 32.75 -24.95
C VAL A 1136 -4.18 32.53 -26.38
N SER A 1137 -4.63 33.36 -27.33
CA SER A 1137 -4.11 33.45 -28.69
C SER A 1137 -3.97 34.90 -29.15
N GLY A 1138 -2.92 35.20 -29.93
CA GLY A 1138 -2.65 36.55 -30.45
C GLY A 1138 -1.94 37.49 -29.48
N LEU A 1139 -1.83 37.12 -28.20
CA LEU A 1139 -1.05 37.82 -27.18
C LEU A 1139 -0.18 36.82 -26.41
N CYS A 1140 0.96 37.29 -25.91
CA CYS A 1140 1.72 36.60 -24.88
C CYS A 1140 1.86 37.50 -23.66
N PHE A 1141 1.69 36.98 -22.44
CA PHE A 1141 1.81 37.77 -21.22
C PHE A 1141 2.73 37.15 -20.18
N THR A 1142 3.30 38.01 -19.36
CA THR A 1142 4.17 37.65 -18.24
C THR A 1142 3.57 38.14 -16.94
N TYR A 1143 3.68 37.33 -15.89
CA TYR A 1143 3.26 37.71 -14.56
C TYR A 1143 4.30 37.34 -13.51
N ASP A 1144 4.35 38.15 -12.46
CA ASP A 1144 5.13 37.94 -11.24
C ASP A 1144 4.22 37.27 -10.21
N ILE A 1145 4.56 36.05 -9.79
CA ILE A 1145 3.72 35.29 -8.85
C ILE A 1145 3.81 35.83 -7.42
N GLU A 1146 4.91 36.50 -7.08
CA GLU A 1146 5.16 37.11 -5.76
C GLU A 1146 4.44 38.45 -5.59
N ALA A 1147 4.00 39.06 -6.70
CA ALA A 1147 3.21 40.26 -6.64
C ALA A 1147 1.81 39.99 -6.07
N ALA A 1148 1.25 41.01 -5.41
CA ALA A 1148 -0.08 40.93 -4.83
C ALA A 1148 -1.13 40.58 -5.91
N VAL A 1149 -2.12 39.75 -5.54
CA VAL A 1149 -3.25 39.40 -6.40
C VAL A 1149 -3.90 40.68 -6.96
N GLY A 1150 -4.11 40.72 -8.27
CA GLY A 1150 -4.59 41.92 -8.99
C GLY A 1150 -3.47 42.85 -9.48
N SER A 1151 -2.21 42.53 -9.21
CA SER A 1151 -1.02 43.27 -9.71
C SER A 1151 0.11 42.33 -10.14
N ARG A 1152 -0.22 41.08 -10.50
CA ARG A 1152 0.70 40.05 -10.95
C ARG A 1152 1.15 40.25 -12.39
N VAL A 1153 0.28 40.72 -13.28
CA VAL A 1153 0.60 40.86 -14.70
C VAL A 1153 1.57 42.03 -14.92
N THR A 1154 2.81 41.70 -15.30
CA THR A 1154 3.90 42.66 -15.49
C THR A 1154 3.96 43.22 -16.91
N GLY A 1155 3.44 42.49 -17.89
CA GLY A 1155 3.34 42.97 -19.27
C GLY A 1155 2.74 41.96 -20.23
N ALA A 1156 2.38 42.44 -21.42
CA ALA A 1156 1.95 41.62 -22.53
C ALA A 1156 2.48 42.18 -23.87
N VAL A 1157 2.68 41.30 -24.83
CA VAL A 1157 3.11 41.61 -26.20
C VAL A 1157 2.19 40.94 -27.20
N VAL A 1158 2.04 41.55 -28.38
CA VAL A 1158 1.33 40.92 -29.50
C VAL A 1158 2.14 39.71 -29.96
N GLN A 1159 1.48 38.57 -30.15
CA GLN A 1159 2.11 37.36 -30.67
C GLN A 1159 2.42 37.54 -32.17
N GLY A 1160 3.65 37.22 -32.57
CA GLY A 1160 4.06 37.23 -33.97
C GLY A 1160 3.33 36.19 -34.80
N ALA A 1161 3.24 36.41 -36.12
CA ALA A 1161 2.63 35.44 -37.05
C ALA A 1161 3.40 34.10 -37.11
N ASP A 1162 4.66 34.09 -36.69
CA ASP A 1162 5.52 32.91 -36.52
C ASP A 1162 5.37 32.24 -35.15
N GLY A 1163 4.45 32.73 -34.31
CA GLY A 1163 4.21 32.26 -32.95
C GLY A 1163 5.10 32.89 -31.88
N SER A 1164 6.06 33.75 -32.26
CA SER A 1164 7.02 34.33 -31.31
C SER A 1164 6.39 35.37 -30.38
N CYS A 1165 6.76 35.33 -29.10
CA CYS A 1165 6.35 36.31 -28.09
C CYS A 1165 7.28 37.54 -28.06
N THR A 1166 7.53 38.14 -29.23
CA THR A 1166 8.47 39.28 -29.38
C THR A 1166 7.89 40.48 -30.12
N GLY A 1167 6.57 40.51 -30.34
CA GLY A 1167 5.89 41.59 -31.02
C GLY A 1167 5.80 42.89 -30.22
N ALA A 1168 5.00 43.83 -30.73
CA ALA A 1168 4.83 45.13 -30.07
C ALA A 1168 4.16 44.99 -28.69
N PRO A 1169 4.51 45.83 -27.70
CA PRO A 1169 3.84 45.84 -26.41
C PRO A 1169 2.33 46.08 -26.53
N VAL A 1170 1.54 45.27 -25.82
CA VAL A 1170 0.10 45.51 -25.64
C VAL A 1170 -0.07 46.61 -24.59
N ASN A 1171 -0.81 47.66 -24.93
CA ASN A 1171 -1.06 48.77 -24.03
C ASN A 1171 -2.17 48.38 -23.05
N LEU A 1172 -1.79 47.95 -21.85
CA LEU A 1172 -2.68 47.52 -20.77
C LEU A 1172 -3.30 48.71 -19.97
N THR A 1173 -3.60 49.82 -20.66
CA THR A 1173 -4.29 50.99 -20.09
C THR A 1173 -5.57 51.29 -20.85
N ALA A 1174 -6.45 52.10 -20.27
CA ALA A 1174 -7.72 52.50 -20.90
C ALA A 1174 -7.56 53.33 -22.20
N ALA A 1175 -6.33 53.68 -22.59
CA ALA A 1175 -6.04 54.46 -23.80
C ALA A 1175 -6.06 53.65 -25.10
N ALA A 1176 -6.03 52.32 -25.01
CA ALA A 1176 -6.11 51.42 -26.16
C ALA A 1176 -7.36 50.54 -26.05
N THR A 1177 -7.92 50.17 -27.20
CA THR A 1177 -9.07 49.26 -27.33
C THR A 1177 -8.65 48.09 -28.22
N TYR A 1178 -9.07 46.89 -27.84
CA TYR A 1178 -8.82 45.63 -28.52
C TYR A 1178 -10.13 44.90 -28.72
N GLN A 1179 -10.32 44.31 -29.89
CA GLN A 1179 -11.44 43.41 -30.11
C GLN A 1179 -11.01 42.01 -29.70
N ILE A 1180 -11.75 41.38 -28.78
CA ILE A 1180 -11.44 40.04 -28.27
C ILE A 1180 -12.53 39.04 -28.64
N ALA A 1181 -12.14 37.77 -28.75
CA ALA A 1181 -13.04 36.63 -28.72
C ALA A 1181 -12.87 35.87 -27.40
N GLU A 1182 -13.95 35.65 -26.67
CA GLU A 1182 -13.97 34.81 -25.46
C GLU A 1182 -15.20 33.91 -25.44
N ASN A 1183 -15.33 33.04 -24.44
CA ASN A 1183 -16.56 32.28 -24.25
C ASN A 1183 -17.61 33.10 -23.48
N ASP A 1184 -18.89 32.82 -23.75
CA ASP A 1184 -20.03 33.50 -23.15
C ASP A 1184 -20.13 33.33 -21.62
N PHE A 1185 -19.65 32.22 -21.06
CA PHE A 1185 -19.56 32.01 -19.61
C PHE A 1185 -18.67 33.07 -18.95
N MET A 1186 -17.44 33.26 -19.45
CA MET A 1186 -16.52 34.29 -18.98
C MET A 1186 -17.07 35.70 -19.20
N ALA A 1187 -17.61 35.97 -20.39
CA ALA A 1187 -18.21 37.27 -20.72
C ALA A 1187 -19.43 37.59 -19.85
N SER A 1188 -20.06 36.59 -19.25
CA SER A 1188 -21.16 36.76 -18.31
C SER A 1188 -20.69 36.97 -16.87
N GLY A 1189 -19.39 36.80 -16.61
CA GLY A 1189 -18.77 36.96 -15.30
C GLY A 1189 -18.45 35.65 -14.58
N GLY A 1190 -18.59 34.52 -15.25
CA GLY A 1190 -18.15 33.22 -14.74
C GLY A 1190 -16.65 33.19 -14.46
N ASP A 1191 -16.21 32.33 -13.54
CA ASP A 1191 -14.81 32.24 -13.06
C ASP A 1191 -14.26 33.56 -12.48
N GLY A 1192 -15.14 34.49 -12.09
CA GLY A 1192 -14.78 35.81 -11.57
C GLY A 1192 -14.29 36.81 -12.63
N TYR A 1193 -14.47 36.50 -13.92
CA TYR A 1193 -14.15 37.44 -14.99
C TYR A 1193 -15.09 38.65 -14.98
N PRO A 1194 -14.70 39.80 -15.59
CA PRO A 1194 -15.58 40.94 -15.67
C PRO A 1194 -16.84 40.66 -16.50
N ASN A 1195 -18.02 41.02 -15.99
CA ASN A 1195 -19.27 40.86 -16.73
C ASN A 1195 -19.39 41.89 -17.87
N PHE A 1196 -19.51 41.39 -19.09
CA PHE A 1196 -19.61 42.14 -20.33
C PHE A 1196 -20.88 41.85 -21.13
N VAL A 1197 -21.91 41.21 -20.55
CA VAL A 1197 -23.16 40.82 -21.25
C VAL A 1197 -23.78 41.97 -22.05
N SER A 1198 -23.75 43.18 -21.50
CA SER A 1198 -24.31 44.37 -22.15
C SER A 1198 -23.56 44.87 -23.40
N ARG A 1199 -22.34 44.38 -23.64
CA ARG A 1199 -21.43 44.80 -24.72
C ARG A 1199 -21.03 43.68 -25.67
N MET A 1200 -21.32 42.42 -25.34
CA MET A 1200 -20.90 41.27 -26.14
C MET A 1200 -21.81 41.04 -27.36
N THR A 1201 -21.22 40.52 -28.43
CA THR A 1201 -21.95 40.00 -29.59
C THR A 1201 -21.79 38.49 -29.63
N THR A 1202 -22.90 37.76 -29.52
CA THR A 1202 -22.93 36.29 -29.66
C THR A 1202 -22.58 35.87 -31.08
N GLN A 1203 -21.69 34.88 -31.21
CA GLN A 1203 -21.26 34.30 -32.48
C GLN A 1203 -21.68 32.82 -32.58
N ASP A 1204 -20.79 31.96 -33.07
CA ASP A 1204 -21.03 30.54 -33.28
C ASP A 1204 -20.79 29.73 -32.00
N ILE A 1205 -21.32 28.51 -31.98
CA ILE A 1205 -21.04 27.53 -30.92
C ILE A 1205 -19.55 27.20 -30.90
N MET A 1206 -18.92 27.32 -29.72
CA MET A 1206 -17.47 27.25 -29.55
C MET A 1206 -16.89 25.90 -29.99
N ASP A 1207 -17.57 24.80 -29.70
CA ASP A 1207 -17.13 23.48 -30.12
C ASP A 1207 -17.20 23.30 -31.66
N GLN A 1208 -18.15 23.96 -32.33
CA GLN A 1208 -18.22 23.97 -33.79
C GLN A 1208 -17.10 24.82 -34.40
N VAL A 1209 -16.73 25.94 -33.76
CA VAL A 1209 -15.58 26.76 -34.16
C VAL A 1209 -14.28 25.94 -34.12
N LEU A 1210 -14.07 25.16 -33.04
CA LEU A 1210 -12.93 24.26 -32.94
C LEU A 1210 -12.97 23.15 -34.01
N ALA A 1211 -14.14 22.52 -34.23
CA ALA A 1211 -14.29 21.47 -35.24
C ALA A 1211 -13.99 21.98 -36.66
N ASP A 1212 -14.51 23.15 -37.03
CA ASP A 1212 -14.25 23.80 -38.32
C ASP A 1212 -12.76 24.09 -38.50
N TYR A 1213 -12.09 24.57 -37.44
CA TYR A 1213 -10.66 24.86 -37.47
C TYR A 1213 -9.82 23.59 -37.65
N VAL A 1214 -10.15 22.51 -36.95
CA VAL A 1214 -9.52 21.19 -37.14
C VAL A 1214 -9.66 20.72 -38.58
N ALA A 1215 -10.87 20.78 -39.14
CA ALA A 1215 -11.13 20.36 -40.51
C ALA A 1215 -10.36 21.20 -41.56
N ALA A 1216 -10.23 22.51 -41.33
CA ALA A 1216 -9.55 23.42 -42.23
C ALA A 1216 -8.01 23.33 -42.17
N ASN A 1217 -7.44 22.88 -41.05
CA ASN A 1217 -5.99 22.92 -40.79
C ASN A 1217 -5.37 21.53 -40.56
N SER A 1218 -6.05 20.47 -40.95
CA SER A 1218 -5.58 19.09 -40.80
C SER A 1218 -4.44 18.73 -41.77
N PRO A 1219 -3.34 18.08 -41.34
CA PRO A 1219 -3.01 17.75 -39.95
C PRO A 1219 -2.51 18.96 -39.15
N LEU A 1220 -3.00 19.12 -37.92
CA LEU A 1220 -2.53 20.12 -36.97
C LEU A 1220 -1.09 19.81 -36.50
N GLY A 1221 -0.31 20.84 -36.15
CA GLY A 1221 1.02 20.68 -35.53
C GLY A 1221 1.31 21.74 -34.47
N PRO A 1222 0.47 21.86 -33.41
CA PRO A 1222 0.70 22.85 -32.36
C PRO A 1222 1.97 22.55 -31.54
N SER A 1223 2.52 23.57 -30.91
CA SER A 1223 3.57 23.46 -29.91
C SER A 1223 3.29 24.44 -28.76
N ILE A 1224 3.93 24.23 -27.61
CA ILE A 1224 3.99 25.24 -26.55
C ILE A 1224 4.87 26.38 -27.05
N GLN A 1225 4.39 27.62 -26.96
CA GLN A 1225 5.01 28.80 -27.56
C GLN A 1225 5.48 29.83 -26.52
N GLY A 1226 5.25 29.60 -25.24
CA GLY A 1226 5.55 30.56 -24.18
C GLY A 1226 4.55 31.73 -24.16
N ARG A 1227 3.29 31.47 -24.51
CA ARG A 1227 2.20 32.47 -24.48
C ARG A 1227 1.94 32.98 -23.07
N ILE A 1228 2.24 32.17 -22.06
CA ILE A 1228 1.99 32.47 -20.65
C ILE A 1228 3.26 32.19 -19.87
N VAL A 1229 3.87 33.23 -19.30
CA VAL A 1229 5.15 33.12 -18.58
C VAL A 1229 4.99 33.57 -17.13
N CYS A 1230 5.23 32.63 -16.20
CA CYS A 1230 5.36 32.94 -14.78
C CYS A 1230 6.80 33.34 -14.46
N THR A 1231 6.96 34.37 -13.62
CA THR A 1231 8.24 34.79 -13.07
C THR A 1231 8.19 34.82 -11.55
N ASP A 1232 9.27 34.39 -10.92
CA ASP A 1232 9.50 34.49 -9.48
C ASP A 1232 10.82 35.25 -9.26
N PRO A 1233 10.77 36.53 -8.84
CA PRO A 1233 11.95 37.34 -8.62
C PRO A 1233 12.72 36.96 -7.33
N ASN A 1234 12.18 36.11 -6.45
CA ASN A 1234 12.75 35.73 -5.16
C ASN A 1234 12.84 34.20 -4.95
N PRO A 1235 13.58 33.44 -5.77
CA PRO A 1235 13.55 31.98 -5.76
C PRO A 1235 14.28 31.32 -4.56
N GLY A 1236 14.59 32.06 -3.49
CA GLY A 1236 15.54 31.70 -2.43
C GLY A 1236 15.24 30.41 -1.63
N SER A 1237 14.06 29.80 -1.82
CA SER A 1237 13.64 28.54 -1.19
C SER A 1237 12.96 27.56 -2.15
N GLY A 1238 13.03 27.80 -3.47
CA GLY A 1238 12.20 27.14 -4.49
C GLY A 1238 11.35 28.18 -5.22
N SER A 1239 11.06 27.93 -6.50
CA SER A 1239 10.24 28.82 -7.32
C SER A 1239 8.76 28.56 -7.06
N ASN A 1240 7.98 29.61 -6.79
CA ASN A 1240 6.52 29.49 -6.70
C ASN A 1240 5.87 29.31 -8.09
N CYS A 1241 6.58 29.64 -9.17
CA CYS A 1241 6.12 29.31 -10.51
C CYS A 1241 6.10 27.79 -10.74
N PRO A 1242 5.05 27.25 -11.37
CA PRO A 1242 5.00 25.85 -11.75
C PRO A 1242 6.20 25.49 -12.65
N VAL A 1243 6.76 24.29 -12.41
CA VAL A 1243 7.86 23.78 -13.21
C VAL A 1243 7.28 23.13 -14.47
N GLN A 1244 7.76 23.56 -15.63
CA GLN A 1244 7.42 22.89 -16.89
C GLN A 1244 7.92 21.44 -16.86
N ALA A 1245 7.02 20.51 -17.11
CA ALA A 1245 7.37 19.11 -17.30
C ALA A 1245 7.86 18.92 -18.74
N PRO A 1246 8.98 18.21 -18.96
CA PRO A 1246 9.57 18.02 -20.28
C PRO A 1246 8.69 17.21 -21.23
#